data_AF-A0A972VEP6-F1
#
_entry.id   AF-A0A972VEP6-F1
#
_cell.length_a   1.000
_cell.length_b   1.000
_cell.length_c   1.000
_cell.angle_alpha   90.00
_cell.angle_beta   90.00
_cell.angle_gamma   90.00
#
_symmetry.space_group_name_H-M   'P 1'
#
loop_
_entity.id
_entity.type
_entity.pdbx_description
1 polymer ?
#
loop_
_entity_poly.entity_id
_entity_poly.type
_entity_poly.pdbx_seq_one_letter_code
_entity_poly.pdbx_strand_id
1 'polypeptide(L)'
;HMSCTLPLPLQAGTNFREVDWGSDQGKEFFKSTWIKGDNDSNAIVEQKQSLHTFDGDTLWSLETTPGWSFSKGLISPSDGTVFRGIMSFNILLGHDNWLPLSLGEGLALAKSVTVRDRVEQVDGHPCYVIEAIPSGHSPQIRAWVDFQRDYRVLRLEHYTERGGKPFDHLQVRLDHIKLKQIEGIWLPVQGNRSHPWNPHAGIQTLVVDVNSIKLNQGIPADMFSIDFPEGCIVEDERTQKKYTVGDMSEQEAALSDADWKTRMRQLSTEELIATLSQAKPVSRWQTWNNADNVGDSQYAASGYGWENVKWFAPMCRLIEMGNPAIEPVGAELKRSDDPWMKSRLAFVLRAINEPQAVPALIDGLERCDYDTDSGATETVGTELAEFLKQYQMDPREDELHIGRPVREITLALERLTCHTEGHDHFFFHSTKGKRLDSFAEGNTPEIMDRNREHRRLVAQRWREWWLQNQGMLGSQRWSSEMLPIPIRESSSRRGFYMYGGLEMTGSRLSLAIVPNVGDPGRPPRLTHKEYGGYINAPPEEYADYSFSWGNSFQWVPIQEDVEAIEGLPFHTFAGRAYVLLCAREAYVLQPWAEKEQRKWKLEDVKVVKDDSGAPTIRIQFDENGSRLLHQLTQTNINNHLAICAGDEVQYISVIKSPAENGLLLSGDFTEPQANKLAEQLRSEGASDPRMEMYMQSMGGR
;
A
#
# COMPACT_ATOMS: atom_id res chain seq x y z
N HIS A 1 34.51 22.79 15.25
CA HIS A 1 34.73 23.68 14.11
C HIS A 1 35.96 23.27 13.32
N MET A 2 35.80 22.44 12.29
CA MET A 2 36.85 22.21 11.28
C MET A 2 36.48 23.00 10.04
N SER A 3 37.42 23.77 9.49
CA SER A 3 37.24 24.47 8.21
C SER A 3 38.35 24.04 7.26
N CYS A 4 37.95 23.42 6.16
CA CYS A 4 38.83 22.94 5.12
C CYS A 4 38.69 23.85 3.90
N THR A 5 39.77 24.52 3.49
CA THR A 5 39.80 25.36 2.28
C THR A 5 40.93 24.87 1.41
N LEU A 6 40.62 24.38 0.21
CA LEU A 6 41.65 24.05 -0.78
C LEU A 6 42.23 25.33 -1.40
N PRO A 7 43.54 25.37 -1.69
CA PRO A 7 44.17 26.56 -2.23
C PRO A 7 43.70 26.88 -3.65
N LEU A 8 43.30 28.14 -3.87
CA LEU A 8 43.17 28.74 -5.20
C LEU A 8 44.55 28.99 -5.82
N PRO A 9 44.72 28.92 -7.16
CA PRO A 9 43.66 28.95 -8.19
C PRO A 9 43.09 27.57 -8.56
N LEU A 10 41.77 27.53 -8.84
CA LEU A 10 41.07 26.38 -9.42
C LEU A 10 41.75 25.98 -10.75
N GLN A 11 42.19 24.73 -10.87
CA GLN A 11 42.55 24.18 -12.18
C GLN A 11 41.26 23.82 -12.92
N ALA A 12 41.24 23.98 -14.24
CA ALA A 12 40.07 23.69 -15.06
C ALA A 12 39.59 22.24 -14.80
N GLY A 13 38.28 22.06 -14.57
CA GLY A 13 37.65 20.78 -14.25
C GLY A 13 37.79 20.30 -12.80
N THR A 14 38.23 21.16 -11.88
CA THR A 14 38.25 20.83 -10.44
C THR A 14 36.92 21.14 -9.76
N ASN A 15 36.42 20.18 -8.97
CA ASN A 15 35.34 20.39 -8.02
C ASN A 15 35.94 20.72 -6.66
N PHE A 16 35.40 21.75 -6.02
CA PHE A 16 35.81 22.24 -4.72
C PHE A 16 34.68 22.03 -3.71
N ARG A 17 35.02 21.73 -2.45
CA ARG A 17 34.05 21.68 -1.36
C ARG A 17 34.66 22.30 -0.11
N GLU A 18 34.10 23.41 0.34
CA GLU A 18 34.36 23.95 1.67
C GLU A 18 33.39 23.30 2.65
N VAL A 19 33.88 22.93 3.82
CA VAL A 19 33.09 22.26 4.85
C VAL A 19 33.38 22.91 6.19
N ASP A 20 32.33 23.36 6.87
CA ASP A 20 32.36 23.80 8.27
C ASP A 20 31.53 22.84 9.12
N TRP A 21 32.18 22.17 10.07
CA TRP A 21 31.52 21.21 10.97
C TRP A 21 31.76 21.54 12.44
N GLY A 22 30.76 21.35 13.29
CA GLY A 22 30.92 21.45 14.73
C GLY A 22 29.69 21.03 15.52
N SER A 23 29.73 21.31 16.82
CA SER A 23 28.62 21.08 17.76
C SER A 23 28.43 22.32 18.64
N ASP A 24 27.19 22.71 18.89
CA ASP A 24 26.83 23.75 19.86
C ASP A 24 25.63 23.30 20.71
N GLN A 25 25.74 23.44 22.03
CA GLN A 25 24.68 23.08 23.00
C GLN A 25 24.09 21.66 22.82
N GLY A 26 24.93 20.69 22.43
CA GLY A 26 24.50 19.30 22.18
C GLY A 26 23.89 19.06 20.80
N LYS A 27 23.82 20.09 19.94
CA LYS A 27 23.40 19.97 18.54
C LYS A 27 24.61 19.95 17.62
N GLU A 28 24.72 18.95 16.77
CA GLU A 28 25.75 18.89 15.73
C GLU A 28 25.29 19.65 14.47
N PHE A 29 26.23 20.22 13.74
CA PHE A 29 25.94 20.85 12.45
C PHE A 29 27.05 20.61 11.43
N PHE A 30 26.68 20.64 10.16
CA PHE A 30 27.55 20.49 9.01
C PHE A 30 27.08 21.46 7.92
N LYS A 31 27.92 22.43 7.59
CA LYS A 31 27.73 23.32 6.45
C LYS A 31 28.71 22.91 5.36
N SER A 32 28.26 22.79 4.12
CA SER A 32 29.15 22.60 2.99
C SER A 32 28.87 23.59 1.87
N THR A 33 29.91 24.12 1.24
CA THR A 33 29.80 24.90 0.00
C THR A 33 30.54 24.13 -1.08
N TRP A 34 29.82 23.52 -1.99
CA TRP A 34 30.37 22.87 -3.16
C TRP A 34 30.46 23.86 -4.32
N ILE A 35 31.60 23.94 -4.99
CA ILE A 35 31.87 24.83 -6.11
C ILE A 35 32.41 23.98 -7.26
N LYS A 36 31.77 24.05 -8.43
CA LYS A 36 32.23 23.40 -9.64
C LYS A 36 32.88 24.41 -10.57
N GLY A 37 34.15 24.19 -10.88
CA GLY A 37 34.84 24.92 -11.93
C GLY A 37 34.43 24.43 -13.32
N ASP A 38 34.51 25.32 -14.30
CA ASP A 38 34.40 24.97 -15.72
C ASP A 38 35.60 24.10 -16.13
N ASN A 39 35.38 23.18 -17.06
CA ASN A 39 36.44 22.33 -17.61
C ASN A 39 37.39 23.10 -18.52
N ASP A 40 36.92 24.20 -19.12
CA ASP A 40 37.67 24.98 -20.10
C ASP A 40 38.08 26.38 -19.60
N SER A 41 37.56 26.79 -18.44
CA SER A 41 37.84 28.10 -17.85
C SER A 41 37.99 28.02 -16.33
N ASN A 42 38.64 29.00 -15.71
CA ASN A 42 38.66 29.10 -14.25
C ASN A 42 37.34 29.70 -13.69
N ALA A 43 36.26 29.71 -14.48
CA ALA A 43 34.97 30.21 -14.05
C ALA A 43 34.25 29.20 -13.16
N ILE A 44 33.47 29.69 -12.20
CA ILE A 44 32.56 28.88 -11.39
C ILE A 44 31.28 28.65 -12.21
N VAL A 45 30.94 27.40 -12.47
CA VAL A 45 29.73 27.01 -13.21
C VAL A 45 28.58 26.72 -12.25
N GLU A 46 28.88 26.25 -11.04
CA GLU A 46 27.87 25.86 -10.06
C GLU A 46 28.41 26.07 -8.64
N GLN A 47 27.59 26.59 -7.73
CA GLN A 47 27.96 26.75 -6.31
C GLN A 47 26.82 26.30 -5.40
N LYS A 48 26.82 25.10 -4.85
CA LYS A 48 25.78 24.66 -3.91
C LYS A 48 26.18 24.95 -2.49
N GLN A 49 25.28 25.48 -1.67
CA GLN A 49 25.48 25.49 -0.21
C GLN A 49 24.51 24.52 0.43
N SER A 50 24.98 23.70 1.35
CA SER A 50 24.13 22.89 2.20
C SER A 50 24.43 23.19 3.67
N LEU A 51 23.42 23.18 4.51
CA LEU A 51 23.51 23.31 5.96
C LEU A 51 22.66 22.21 6.58
N HIS A 52 23.28 21.42 7.43
CA HIS A 52 22.65 20.30 8.11
C HIS A 52 22.80 20.54 9.61
N THR A 53 21.75 20.32 10.39
CA THR A 53 21.78 20.40 11.86
C THR A 53 21.10 19.18 12.47
N PHE A 54 21.55 18.75 13.65
CA PHE A 54 20.99 17.60 14.36
C PHE A 54 21.04 17.77 15.85
N ASP A 55 19.96 17.38 16.52
CA ASP A 55 19.82 17.53 17.97
C ASP A 55 19.89 16.21 18.75
N GLY A 56 20.18 15.10 18.10
CA GLY A 56 20.17 13.76 18.68
C GLY A 56 19.02 12.89 18.18
N ASP A 57 17.90 13.50 17.78
CA ASP A 57 16.69 12.80 17.35
C ASP A 57 16.29 13.16 15.91
N THR A 58 16.50 14.41 15.50
CA THR A 58 16.03 14.95 14.22
C THR A 58 17.17 15.62 13.45
N LEU A 59 17.32 15.28 12.17
CA LEU A 59 18.22 15.96 11.23
C LEU A 59 17.43 16.94 10.38
N TRP A 60 17.86 18.20 10.32
CA TRP A 60 17.37 19.21 9.39
C TRP A 60 18.41 19.47 8.30
N SER A 61 17.99 19.55 7.04
CA SER A 61 18.85 19.86 5.90
C SER A 61 18.32 21.04 5.12
N LEU A 62 19.17 22.04 4.86
CA LEU A 62 18.94 23.21 4.03
C LEU A 62 19.91 23.23 2.85
N GLU A 63 19.44 23.20 1.61
CA GLU A 63 20.29 23.29 0.41
C GLU A 63 19.91 24.48 -0.47
N THR A 64 20.91 25.18 -1.02
CA THR A 64 20.79 26.29 -1.97
C THR A 64 21.59 25.97 -3.24
N THR A 65 20.97 26.12 -4.41
CA THR A 65 21.62 25.93 -5.72
C THR A 65 21.38 27.16 -6.61
N PRO A 66 22.43 27.91 -7.02
CA PRO A 66 22.32 29.07 -7.89
C PRO A 66 22.17 28.64 -9.36
N GLY A 67 21.30 29.35 -10.08
CA GLY A 67 21.03 29.12 -11.51
C GLY A 67 19.66 28.49 -11.80
N TRP A 68 19.00 27.95 -10.78
CA TRP A 68 17.57 27.67 -10.81
C TRP A 68 16.87 28.85 -10.14
N SER A 69 15.80 29.39 -10.74
CA SER A 69 15.06 30.54 -10.20
C SER A 69 14.25 30.16 -8.95
N PHE A 70 14.93 29.71 -7.91
CA PHE A 70 14.36 29.41 -6.62
C PHE A 70 15.01 30.31 -5.58
N SER A 71 14.28 31.36 -5.23
CA SER A 71 14.34 32.03 -3.92
C SER A 71 13.89 31.12 -2.76
N LYS A 72 14.08 29.80 -2.86
CA LYS A 72 13.50 28.78 -1.97
C LYS A 72 14.61 27.96 -1.33
N GLY A 73 14.69 27.99 -0.01
CA GLY A 73 15.43 27.01 0.78
C GLY A 73 14.56 25.77 0.98
N LEU A 74 15.12 24.59 0.75
CA LEU A 74 14.47 23.31 1.05
C LEU A 74 14.75 22.96 2.52
N ILE A 75 13.77 22.70 3.39
CA ILE A 75 14.03 22.17 4.74
C ILE A 75 13.46 20.75 4.82
N SER A 76 14.33 19.76 4.89
CA SER A 76 13.95 18.35 5.04
C SER A 76 14.21 17.85 6.46
N PRO A 77 13.19 17.38 7.19
CA PRO A 77 13.37 16.44 8.29
C PRO A 77 13.49 15.01 7.74
N SER A 78 14.62 14.34 7.95
CA SER A 78 14.80 12.95 7.53
C SER A 78 14.35 11.97 8.61
N ASP A 79 13.41 11.08 8.30
CA ASP A 79 12.91 10.06 9.22
C ASP A 79 14.02 9.07 9.61
N GLY A 80 14.54 9.19 10.83
CA GLY A 80 15.39 8.17 11.46
C GLY A 80 16.76 7.92 10.82
N THR A 81 17.20 8.72 9.85
CA THR A 81 18.61 8.71 9.48
C THR A 81 19.39 9.48 10.53
N VAL A 82 20.11 8.72 11.37
CA VAL A 82 21.20 9.20 12.22
C VAL A 82 21.97 10.27 11.47
N PHE A 83 22.26 11.39 12.13
CA PHE A 83 23.10 12.46 11.57
C PHE A 83 24.34 11.89 10.91
N ARG A 84 24.35 11.94 9.58
CA ARG A 84 25.43 11.44 8.71
C ARG A 84 26.64 12.37 8.70
N GLY A 85 26.81 13.14 9.77
CA GLY A 85 27.73 14.27 9.90
C GLY A 85 29.01 13.98 10.67
N ILE A 86 29.23 12.74 11.13
CA ILE A 86 30.60 12.32 11.40
C ILE A 86 31.29 12.29 10.04
N MET A 87 32.19 13.26 9.79
CA MET A 87 33.02 13.26 8.59
C MET A 87 33.59 11.86 8.37
N SER A 88 33.01 11.16 7.42
CA SER A 88 33.54 9.91 6.95
C SER A 88 34.86 10.22 6.24
N PHE A 89 35.82 9.31 6.33
CA PHE A 89 37.00 9.33 5.45
C PHE A 89 36.61 9.55 3.97
N ASN A 90 35.40 9.10 3.59
CA ASN A 90 34.79 9.27 2.29
C ASN A 90 34.43 10.72 1.95
N ILE A 91 34.02 11.55 2.91
CA ILE A 91 33.70 12.98 2.69
C ILE A 91 34.98 13.79 2.50
N LEU A 92 36.01 13.55 3.32
CA LEU A 92 37.29 14.26 3.20
C LEU A 92 38.02 13.91 1.89
N LEU A 93 37.97 12.65 1.46
CA LEU A 93 38.58 12.19 0.21
C LEU A 93 37.57 12.11 -0.95
N GLY A 94 36.50 12.91 -0.93
CA GLY A 94 35.73 13.27 -2.12
C GLY A 94 34.83 12.22 -2.77
N HIS A 95 34.13 11.35 -2.02
CA HIS A 95 33.22 10.36 -2.61
C HIS A 95 31.81 10.90 -2.97
N ASP A 96 31.27 10.41 -4.10
CA ASP A 96 29.93 10.60 -4.64
C ASP A 96 28.78 10.25 -3.68
N ASN A 97 27.66 10.95 -3.84
CA ASN A 97 26.39 10.95 -3.08
C ASN A 97 25.71 9.58 -2.83
N TRP A 98 26.23 8.48 -3.37
CA TRP A 98 25.51 7.21 -3.38
C TRP A 98 25.48 6.53 -2.01
N LEU A 99 26.46 6.77 -1.14
CA LEU A 99 26.58 6.11 0.16
C LEU A 99 27.12 7.04 1.25
N PRO A 100 26.23 7.73 1.96
CA PRO A 100 26.61 8.78 2.91
C PRO A 100 27.02 8.24 4.28
N LEU A 101 27.45 6.97 4.40
CA LEU A 101 27.80 6.38 5.69
C LEU A 101 29.29 6.58 6.01
N SER A 102 29.58 7.05 7.22
CA SER A 102 30.89 6.91 7.85
C SER A 102 31.24 5.46 8.09
N LEU A 103 32.54 5.18 8.30
CA LEU A 103 32.96 3.82 8.66
C LEU A 103 32.23 3.38 9.94
N GLY A 104 32.09 4.26 10.93
CA GLY A 104 31.35 3.96 12.16
C GLY A 104 29.89 3.59 11.89
N GLU A 105 29.20 4.37 11.06
CA GLU A 105 27.79 4.10 10.69
C GLU A 105 27.63 2.85 9.82
N GLY A 106 28.52 2.66 8.85
CA GLY A 106 28.55 1.46 8.02
C GLY A 106 28.77 0.20 8.85
N LEU A 107 29.55 0.29 9.94
CA LEU A 107 29.71 -0.79 10.91
C LEU A 107 28.49 -0.95 11.82
N ALA A 108 27.86 0.14 12.25
CA ALA A 108 26.68 0.10 13.13
C ALA A 108 25.44 -0.46 12.40
N LEU A 109 25.28 -0.16 11.12
CA LEU A 109 24.19 -0.66 10.25
C LEU A 109 24.53 -2.01 9.60
N ALA A 110 25.71 -2.56 9.90
CA ALA A 110 26.11 -3.85 9.36
C ALA A 110 25.28 -4.98 9.95
N LYS A 111 24.69 -5.82 9.08
CA LYS A 111 24.16 -7.14 9.45
C LYS A 111 25.26 -8.01 10.08
N SER A 112 26.49 -7.85 9.62
CA SER A 112 27.65 -8.51 10.20
C SER A 112 28.92 -7.67 10.05
N VAL A 113 29.72 -7.63 11.11
CA VAL A 113 31.08 -7.07 11.12
C VAL A 113 32.06 -8.18 11.49
N THR A 114 33.12 -8.33 10.70
CA THR A 114 34.21 -9.28 10.97
C THR A 114 35.53 -8.55 10.94
N VAL A 115 36.35 -8.75 11.98
CA VAL A 115 37.76 -8.34 11.97
C VAL A 115 38.57 -9.57 11.58
N ARG A 116 39.40 -9.47 10.53
CA ARG A 116 40.24 -10.60 10.12
C ARG A 116 41.33 -10.86 11.15
N ASP A 117 41.65 -12.14 11.36
CA ASP A 117 42.64 -12.59 12.35
C ASP A 117 44.08 -12.15 12.05
N ARG A 118 44.35 -11.68 10.82
CA ARG A 118 45.68 -11.24 10.39
C ARG A 118 45.77 -9.73 10.30
N VAL A 119 46.88 -9.20 10.81
CA VAL A 119 47.31 -7.83 10.56
C VAL A 119 47.93 -7.75 9.17
N GLU A 120 47.47 -6.82 8.35
CA GLU A 120 48.01 -6.59 7.00
C GLU A 120 48.84 -5.30 6.97
N GLN A 121 49.84 -5.21 6.08
CA GLN A 121 50.67 -4.02 5.92
C GLN A 121 50.12 -3.13 4.79
N VAL A 122 49.84 -1.87 5.09
CA VAL A 122 49.44 -0.84 4.09
C VAL A 122 50.41 0.33 4.21
N ASP A 123 51.14 0.63 3.13
CA ASP A 123 52.18 1.67 3.10
C ASP A 123 53.19 1.60 4.26
N GLY A 124 53.54 0.38 4.68
CA GLY A 124 54.47 0.12 5.79
C GLY A 124 53.86 0.20 7.19
N HIS A 125 52.54 0.35 7.31
CA HIS A 125 51.82 0.38 8.57
C HIS A 125 51.02 -0.90 8.82
N PRO A 126 51.07 -1.46 10.05
CA PRO A 126 50.24 -2.60 10.42
C PRO A 126 48.79 -2.17 10.62
N CYS A 127 47.87 -2.80 9.91
CA CYS A 127 46.45 -2.50 9.92
C CYS A 127 45.61 -3.72 10.32
N TYR A 128 44.57 -3.49 11.11
CA TYR A 128 43.45 -4.44 11.21
C TYR A 128 42.62 -4.36 9.93
N VAL A 129 42.11 -5.51 9.45
CA VAL A 129 41.20 -5.54 8.31
C VAL A 129 39.80 -5.80 8.82
N ILE A 130 38.90 -4.85 8.59
CA ILE A 130 37.50 -4.91 9.01
C ILE A 130 36.63 -5.11 7.76
N GLU A 131 35.76 -6.09 7.79
CA GLU A 131 34.78 -6.41 6.75
C GLU A 131 33.37 -6.23 7.31
N ALA A 132 32.55 -5.43 6.63
CA ALA A 132 31.19 -5.11 7.04
C ALA A 132 30.19 -5.40 5.91
N ILE A 133 29.13 -6.13 6.23
CA ILE A 133 28.02 -6.43 5.31
C ILE A 133 26.78 -5.68 5.83
N PRO A 134 26.40 -4.54 5.23
CA PRO A 134 25.20 -3.79 5.61
C PRO A 134 23.91 -4.57 5.33
N SER A 135 22.86 -4.25 6.08
CA SER A 135 21.51 -4.72 5.77
C SER A 135 20.97 -4.02 4.52
N GLY A 136 20.40 -4.79 3.58
CA GLY A 136 19.76 -4.25 2.37
C GLY A 136 20.70 -4.12 1.17
N HIS A 137 20.45 -3.12 0.31
CA HIS A 137 21.16 -2.92 -0.97
C HIS A 137 22.44 -2.06 -0.87
N SER A 138 22.88 -1.72 0.33
CA SER A 138 24.14 -0.98 0.51
C SER A 138 25.34 -1.89 0.17
N PRO A 139 26.43 -1.36 -0.40
CA PRO A 139 27.60 -2.16 -0.68
C PRO A 139 28.34 -2.50 0.60
N GLN A 140 29.04 -3.62 0.52
CA GLN A 140 29.85 -4.17 1.58
C GLN A 140 31.16 -3.37 1.65
N ILE A 141 31.65 -3.16 2.87
CA ILE A 141 32.80 -2.30 3.13
C ILE A 141 33.95 -3.16 3.63
N ARG A 142 35.16 -2.93 3.11
CA ARG A 142 36.40 -3.45 3.69
C ARG A 142 37.35 -2.30 3.99
N ALA A 143 37.77 -2.18 5.24
CA ALA A 143 38.63 -1.10 5.73
C ALA A 143 39.92 -1.64 6.35
N TRP A 144 41.06 -0.99 6.08
CA TRP A 144 42.34 -1.24 6.74
C TRP A 144 42.62 -0.14 7.74
N VAL A 145 42.59 -0.50 9.02
CA VAL A 145 42.62 0.43 10.15
C VAL A 145 43.97 0.36 10.86
N ASP A 146 44.74 1.45 10.78
CA ASP A 146 46.00 1.64 11.48
C ASP A 146 45.75 1.95 12.96
N PHE A 147 45.94 0.93 13.80
CA PHE A 147 45.73 1.01 15.24
C PHE A 147 46.82 1.80 15.97
N GLN A 148 47.92 2.16 15.32
CA GLN A 148 48.99 2.98 15.92
C GLN A 148 48.71 4.48 15.79
N ARG A 149 47.85 4.87 14.85
CA ARG A 149 47.51 6.27 14.58
C ARG A 149 46.07 6.59 14.93
N ASP A 150 45.61 6.16 16.11
CA ASP A 150 44.24 6.42 16.57
C ASP A 150 43.18 5.77 15.66
N TYR A 151 43.42 4.52 15.28
CA TYR A 151 42.51 3.67 14.49
C TYR A 151 42.04 4.33 13.19
N ARG A 152 42.98 4.94 12.45
CA ARG A 152 42.67 5.66 11.20
C ARG A 152 42.73 4.74 10.00
N VAL A 153 41.85 4.96 9.04
CA VAL A 153 41.78 4.16 7.81
C VAL A 153 42.91 4.56 6.88
N LEU A 154 43.69 3.57 6.42
CA LEU A 154 44.74 3.75 5.41
C LEU A 154 44.34 3.23 4.01
N ARG A 155 43.34 2.35 3.97
CA ARG A 155 42.73 1.86 2.72
C ARG A 155 41.27 1.53 2.95
N LEU A 156 40.43 1.82 1.96
CA LEU A 156 39.00 1.50 1.98
C LEU A 156 38.55 0.92 0.64
N GLU A 157 37.70 -0.09 0.69
CA GLU A 157 37.11 -0.73 -0.48
C GLU A 157 35.59 -0.89 -0.33
N HIS A 158 34.86 -0.61 -1.40
CA HIS A 158 33.40 -0.80 -1.49
C HIS A 158 33.07 -1.90 -2.50
N TYR A 159 32.20 -2.83 -2.13
CA TYR A 159 31.85 -4.00 -2.91
C TYR A 159 30.35 -4.13 -3.12
N THR A 160 29.91 -4.42 -4.34
CA THR A 160 28.53 -4.86 -4.59
C THR A 160 28.45 -6.38 -4.57
N GLU A 161 27.40 -6.91 -3.93
CA GLU A 161 27.10 -8.34 -3.96
C GLU A 161 26.59 -8.74 -5.34
N ARG A 162 27.17 -9.79 -5.92
CA ARG A 162 26.71 -10.37 -7.17
C ARG A 162 26.64 -11.88 -7.02
N GLY A 163 25.47 -12.47 -7.31
CA GLY A 163 25.28 -13.92 -7.25
C GLY A 163 25.43 -14.54 -5.85
N GLY A 164 25.06 -13.81 -4.79
CA GLY A 164 25.09 -14.33 -3.41
C GLY A 164 26.48 -14.42 -2.77
N LYS A 165 27.53 -13.92 -3.45
CA LYS A 165 28.91 -13.94 -2.94
C LYS A 165 29.27 -12.57 -2.35
N PRO A 166 29.58 -12.49 -1.04
CA PRO A 166 30.05 -11.24 -0.45
C PRO A 166 31.44 -10.89 -0.99
N PHE A 167 31.70 -9.59 -1.12
CA PHE A 167 32.95 -9.01 -1.60
C PHE A 167 33.36 -9.45 -3.01
N ASP A 168 32.38 -9.74 -3.88
CA ASP A 168 32.63 -10.26 -5.23
C ASP A 168 33.06 -9.16 -6.23
N HIS A 169 32.40 -8.00 -6.20
CA HIS A 169 32.63 -6.96 -7.21
C HIS A 169 33.05 -5.63 -6.58
N LEU A 170 34.35 -5.31 -6.68
CA LEU A 170 34.96 -4.10 -6.17
C LEU A 170 34.55 -2.87 -7.00
N GLN A 171 33.74 -2.00 -6.41
CA GLN A 171 33.23 -0.77 -7.02
C GLN A 171 34.24 0.37 -6.88
N VAL A 172 34.75 0.58 -5.68
CA VAL A 172 35.62 1.73 -5.39
C VAL A 172 36.72 1.31 -4.45
N ARG A 173 37.93 1.82 -4.71
CA ARG A 173 39.08 1.68 -3.82
C ARG A 173 39.69 3.04 -3.54
N LEU A 174 39.85 3.35 -2.26
CA LEU A 174 40.70 4.43 -1.74
C LEU A 174 41.97 3.80 -1.17
N ASP A 175 43.13 4.17 -1.70
CA ASP A 175 44.44 3.66 -1.29
C ASP A 175 45.43 4.81 -1.07
N HIS A 176 46.63 4.50 -0.59
CA HIS A 176 47.70 5.48 -0.36
C HIS A 176 47.26 6.70 0.46
N ILE A 177 46.43 6.45 1.48
CA ILE A 177 45.91 7.51 2.35
C ILE A 177 47.05 8.03 3.23
N LYS A 178 47.42 9.30 3.04
CA LYS A 178 48.39 9.98 3.90
C LYS A 178 47.66 10.68 5.02
N LEU A 179 48.15 10.46 6.24
CA LEU A 179 47.65 11.13 7.43
C LEU A 179 48.60 12.25 7.86
N LYS A 180 48.05 13.35 8.37
CA LYS A 180 48.76 14.43 9.03
C LYS A 180 48.20 14.61 10.42
N GLN A 181 49.07 14.70 11.42
CA GLN A 181 48.63 15.01 12.78
C GLN A 181 48.48 16.53 12.94
N ILE A 182 47.31 16.99 13.37
CA ILE A 182 47.00 18.39 13.62
C ILE A 182 46.35 18.47 15.00
N GLU A 183 46.96 19.22 15.92
CA GLU A 183 46.51 19.34 17.32
C GLU A 183 46.30 17.98 18.03
N GLY A 184 47.17 17.00 17.72
CA GLY A 184 47.10 15.66 18.30
C GLY A 184 46.18 14.68 17.57
N ILE A 185 45.34 15.15 16.64
CA ILE A 185 44.41 14.33 15.86
C ILE A 185 45.00 13.97 14.51
N TRP A 186 44.95 12.70 14.13
CA TRP A 186 45.35 12.24 12.80
C TRP A 186 44.21 12.43 11.79
N LEU A 187 44.46 13.21 10.73
CA LEU A 187 43.51 13.45 9.64
C LEU A 187 44.05 12.98 8.29
N PRO A 188 43.22 12.45 7.40
CA PRO A 188 43.60 12.19 6.02
C PRO A 188 43.81 13.52 5.28
N VAL A 189 44.98 13.68 4.67
CA VAL A 189 45.34 14.86 3.88
C VAL A 189 45.56 14.56 2.41
N GLN A 190 45.69 13.27 2.06
CA GLN A 190 45.81 12.83 0.68
C GLN A 190 45.34 11.38 0.54
N GLY A 191 44.86 10.98 -0.64
CA GLY A 191 44.58 9.58 -0.99
C GLY A 191 44.39 9.40 -2.48
N ASN A 192 44.43 8.15 -2.96
CA ASN A 192 44.20 7.80 -4.36
C ASN A 192 42.89 7.03 -4.50
N ARG A 193 41.96 7.55 -5.31
CA ARG A 193 40.71 6.86 -5.66
C ARG A 193 40.84 6.17 -7.01
N SER A 194 40.35 4.95 -7.08
CA SER A 194 40.19 4.20 -8.33
C SER A 194 38.83 3.52 -8.39
N HIS A 195 38.32 3.32 -9.61
CA HIS A 195 37.09 2.60 -9.89
C HIS A 195 37.43 1.34 -10.70
N PRO A 196 37.73 0.20 -10.06
CA PRO A 196 38.25 -0.98 -10.77
C PRO A 196 37.30 -1.54 -11.84
N TRP A 197 35.98 -1.33 -11.68
CA TRP A 197 34.97 -1.69 -12.68
C TRP A 197 34.95 -0.75 -13.89
N ASN A 198 35.49 0.47 -13.77
CA ASN A 198 35.58 1.46 -14.83
C ASN A 198 37.06 1.84 -15.06
N PRO A 199 37.81 1.06 -15.86
CA PRO A 199 39.22 1.33 -16.12
C PRO A 199 39.47 2.67 -16.82
N HIS A 200 38.45 3.26 -17.45
CA HIS A 200 38.55 4.58 -18.08
C HIS A 200 38.51 5.75 -17.10
N ALA A 201 38.06 5.53 -15.85
CA ALA A 201 37.98 6.59 -14.84
C ALA A 201 39.36 7.08 -14.35
N GLY A 202 40.42 6.32 -14.63
CA GLY A 202 41.78 6.61 -14.15
C GLY A 202 41.91 6.53 -12.62
N ILE A 203 43.10 6.87 -12.12
CA ILE A 203 43.35 7.06 -10.69
C ILE A 203 43.21 8.55 -10.39
N GLN A 204 42.36 8.91 -9.45
CA GLN A 204 42.16 10.29 -9.02
C GLN A 204 42.93 10.51 -7.72
N THR A 205 43.86 11.48 -7.71
CA THR A 205 44.54 11.89 -6.49
C THR A 205 43.69 12.95 -5.78
N LEU A 206 43.38 12.68 -4.53
CA LEU A 206 42.56 13.53 -3.68
C LEU A 206 43.49 14.16 -2.65
N VAL A 207 43.41 15.47 -2.49
CA VAL A 207 44.21 16.23 -1.54
C VAL A 207 43.27 17.05 -0.69
N VAL A 208 43.48 17.02 0.62
CA VAL A 208 42.73 17.78 1.62
C VAL A 208 43.71 18.73 2.30
N ASP A 209 43.51 20.02 2.09
CA ASP A 209 44.29 21.05 2.77
C ASP A 209 43.52 21.56 4.00
N VAL A 210 43.98 21.14 5.18
CA VAL A 210 43.35 21.50 6.45
C VAL A 210 44.01 22.76 6.98
N ASN A 211 43.34 23.90 6.78
CA ASN A 211 43.84 25.22 7.22
C ASN A 211 43.72 25.45 8.72
N SER A 212 42.62 25.00 9.34
CA SER A 212 42.45 25.08 10.80
C SER A 212 41.48 24.03 11.34
N ILE A 213 41.77 23.54 12.54
CA ILE A 213 40.85 22.75 13.35
C ILE A 213 40.64 23.51 14.65
N LYS A 214 39.41 23.68 15.08
CA LYS A 214 39.03 24.25 16.38
C LYS A 214 38.04 23.31 17.03
N LEU A 215 38.46 22.66 18.10
CA LEU A 215 37.60 21.75 18.88
C LEU A 215 36.90 22.56 19.98
N ASN A 216 35.61 22.29 20.24
CA ASN A 216 34.83 22.84 21.37
C ASN A 216 34.64 24.37 21.43
N GLN A 217 34.75 25.09 20.32
CA GLN A 217 34.26 26.47 20.22
C GLN A 217 32.91 26.43 19.50
N GLY A 218 31.81 26.55 20.25
CA GLY A 218 30.44 26.54 19.71
C GLY A 218 30.23 27.65 18.68
N ILE A 219 29.36 27.40 17.70
CA ILE A 219 28.89 28.45 16.79
C ILE A 219 27.79 29.25 17.52
N PRO A 220 27.77 30.59 17.42
CA PRO A 220 26.71 31.41 17.99
C PRO A 220 25.28 30.96 17.58
N ALA A 221 24.38 30.89 18.57
CA ALA A 221 22.99 30.45 18.38
C ALA A 221 22.18 31.28 17.36
N ASP A 222 22.60 32.52 17.10
CA ASP A 222 21.99 33.43 16.12
C ASP A 222 22.28 33.02 14.66
N MET A 223 23.31 32.21 14.39
CA MET A 223 23.51 31.60 13.07
C MET A 223 22.46 30.54 12.72
N PHE A 224 21.59 30.17 13.67
CA PHE A 224 20.54 29.16 13.51
C PHE A 224 19.13 29.75 13.35
N SER A 225 18.98 31.09 13.32
CA SER A 225 17.71 31.74 13.00
C SER A 225 17.52 31.83 11.48
N ILE A 226 16.54 31.11 10.94
CA ILE A 226 16.17 31.19 9.52
C ILE A 226 14.91 32.04 9.41
N ASP A 227 15.07 33.28 8.98
CA ASP A 227 13.94 34.16 8.64
C ASP A 227 13.57 33.95 7.17
N PHE A 228 12.35 33.49 6.93
CA PHE A 228 11.80 33.38 5.58
C PHE A 228 11.11 34.69 5.19
N PRO A 229 11.47 35.32 4.05
CA PRO A 229 10.72 36.47 3.55
C PRO A 229 9.26 36.10 3.24
N GLU A 230 8.36 37.07 3.35
CA GLU A 230 6.99 36.93 2.84
C GLU A 230 7.00 36.53 1.36
N GLY A 231 6.14 35.58 0.98
CA GLY A 231 6.11 34.95 -0.34
C GLY A 231 7.11 33.81 -0.55
N CYS A 232 7.97 33.51 0.44
CA CYS A 232 8.85 32.35 0.36
C CYS A 232 8.03 31.06 0.45
N ILE A 233 8.36 30.09 -0.40
CA ILE A 233 7.69 28.78 -0.41
C ILE A 233 8.56 27.80 0.36
N VAL A 234 8.05 27.33 1.49
CA VAL A 234 8.65 26.32 2.37
C VAL A 234 8.01 24.98 2.07
N GLU A 235 8.80 23.91 1.92
CA GLU A 235 8.30 22.56 1.68
C GLU A 235 8.69 21.66 2.85
N ASP A 236 7.70 21.00 3.47
CA ASP A 236 7.93 19.96 4.48
C ASP A 236 8.00 18.62 3.75
N GLU A 237 9.21 18.05 3.64
CA GLU A 237 9.40 16.76 2.94
C GLU A 237 8.70 15.58 3.62
N ARG A 238 8.42 15.63 4.92
CA ARG A 238 7.72 14.52 5.59
C ARG A 238 6.26 14.46 5.16
N THR A 239 5.64 15.62 4.97
CA THR A 239 4.23 15.75 4.59
C THR A 239 4.03 16.07 3.12
N GLN A 240 5.11 16.36 2.39
CA GLN A 240 5.12 16.85 1.00
C GLN A 240 4.28 18.14 0.82
N LYS A 241 4.09 18.91 1.90
CA LYS A 241 3.28 20.13 1.89
C LYS A 241 4.14 21.35 1.60
N LYS A 242 3.65 22.21 0.71
CA LYS A 242 4.23 23.53 0.41
C LYS A 242 3.44 24.62 1.12
N TYR A 243 4.15 25.54 1.76
CA TYR A 243 3.62 26.67 2.49
C TYR A 243 4.18 27.94 1.86
N THR A 244 3.32 28.90 1.54
CA THR A 244 3.77 30.24 1.13
C THR A 244 3.68 31.14 2.35
N VAL A 245 4.82 31.60 2.85
CA VAL A 245 4.89 32.46 4.02
C VAL A 245 4.07 33.74 3.77
N GLY A 246 2.95 33.92 4.48
CA GLY A 246 2.09 35.11 4.41
C GLY A 246 0.79 35.00 3.58
N ASP A 247 0.45 33.84 2.98
CA ASP A 247 -0.80 33.69 2.21
C ASP A 247 -2.02 33.28 3.09
N MET A 248 -3.21 33.85 2.87
CA MET A 248 -4.40 33.65 3.73
C MET A 248 -4.93 32.20 3.79
N SER A 249 -4.43 31.32 2.91
CA SER A 249 -4.69 29.87 2.99
C SER A 249 -4.25 29.25 4.31
N GLU A 250 -3.37 29.91 5.07
CA GLU A 250 -2.96 29.48 6.42
C GLU A 250 -4.12 29.44 7.43
N GLN A 251 -5.12 30.34 7.36
CA GLN A 251 -6.24 30.31 8.31
C GLN A 251 -7.27 29.23 7.99
N GLU A 252 -7.53 28.95 6.71
CA GLU A 252 -8.48 27.92 6.29
C GLU A 252 -7.86 26.51 6.24
N ALA A 253 -6.57 26.38 5.95
CA ALA A 253 -5.83 25.12 6.05
C ALA A 253 -5.49 24.71 7.49
N ALA A 254 -5.56 25.66 8.43
CA ALA A 254 -5.44 25.39 9.87
C ALA A 254 -6.76 24.96 10.53
N LEU A 255 -7.91 25.04 9.83
CA LEU A 255 -9.17 24.54 10.35
C LEU A 255 -9.12 23.01 10.44
N SER A 256 -9.30 22.50 11.66
CA SER A 256 -9.43 21.07 11.90
C SER A 256 -10.72 20.51 11.28
N ASP A 257 -10.82 19.19 11.12
CA ASP A 257 -12.08 18.52 10.74
C ASP A 257 -13.27 18.96 11.63
N ALA A 258 -13.00 19.22 12.92
CA ALA A 258 -14.00 19.70 13.87
C ALA A 258 -14.48 21.13 13.57
N ASP A 259 -13.59 22.01 13.12
CA ASP A 259 -13.93 23.38 12.75
C ASP A 259 -14.77 23.40 11.46
N TRP A 260 -14.42 22.57 10.48
CA TRP A 260 -15.22 22.38 9.27
C TRP A 260 -16.61 21.84 9.57
N LYS A 261 -16.73 20.82 10.44
CA LYS A 261 -18.03 20.31 10.90
C LYS A 261 -18.85 21.41 11.57
N THR A 262 -18.23 22.23 12.41
CA THR A 262 -18.90 23.33 13.11
C THR A 262 -19.43 24.38 12.14
N ARG A 263 -18.62 24.77 11.14
CA ARG A 263 -19.02 25.70 10.08
C ARG A 263 -20.18 25.14 9.24
N MET A 264 -20.09 23.88 8.79
CA MET A 264 -21.13 23.26 7.96
C MET A 264 -22.46 23.11 8.69
N ARG A 265 -22.47 22.95 10.01
CA ARG A 265 -23.71 22.88 10.80
C ARG A 265 -24.55 24.15 10.78
N GLN A 266 -23.95 25.29 10.43
CA GLN A 266 -24.64 26.58 10.37
C GLN A 266 -25.27 26.86 9.00
N LEU A 267 -24.90 26.10 7.97
CA LEU A 267 -25.37 26.30 6.60
C LEU A 267 -26.72 25.62 6.35
N SER A 268 -27.56 26.24 5.52
CA SER A 268 -28.79 25.62 4.99
C SER A 268 -28.47 24.50 3.98
N THR A 269 -29.47 23.68 3.63
CA THR A 269 -29.31 22.65 2.59
C THR A 269 -28.83 23.26 1.26
N GLU A 270 -29.39 24.41 0.88
CA GLU A 270 -29.04 25.13 -0.34
C GLU A 270 -27.62 25.69 -0.30
N GLU A 271 -27.18 26.22 0.85
CA GLU A 271 -25.81 26.70 1.04
C GLU A 271 -24.79 25.56 1.02
N LEU A 272 -25.13 24.39 1.57
CA LEU A 272 -24.31 23.18 1.49
C LEU A 272 -24.18 22.70 0.04
N ILE A 273 -25.30 22.67 -0.71
CA ILE A 273 -25.30 22.33 -2.14
C ILE A 273 -24.46 23.33 -2.95
N ALA A 274 -24.60 24.63 -2.69
CA ALA A 274 -23.80 25.67 -3.34
C ALA A 274 -22.30 25.51 -3.03
N THR A 275 -21.96 25.16 -1.79
CA THR A 275 -20.57 24.87 -1.38
C THR A 275 -20.03 23.67 -2.14
N LEU A 276 -20.82 22.59 -2.23
CA LEU A 276 -20.46 21.38 -2.97
C LEU A 276 -20.23 21.65 -4.46
N SER A 277 -20.99 22.57 -5.05
CA SER A 277 -20.86 23.01 -6.45
C SER A 277 -19.57 23.77 -6.74
N GLN A 278 -19.05 24.50 -5.75
CA GLN A 278 -17.84 25.31 -5.93
C GLN A 278 -16.56 24.49 -5.76
N ALA A 279 -16.64 23.34 -5.09
CA ALA A 279 -15.52 22.44 -4.88
C ALA A 279 -15.22 21.64 -6.16
N LYS A 280 -14.26 22.11 -6.95
CA LYS A 280 -13.74 21.36 -8.10
C LYS A 280 -12.92 20.17 -7.60
N PRO A 281 -13.22 18.94 -8.03
CA PRO A 281 -12.36 17.81 -7.71
C PRO A 281 -11.03 17.93 -8.45
N VAL A 282 -9.94 17.60 -7.77
CA VAL A 282 -8.64 17.37 -8.41
C VAL A 282 -8.68 15.99 -9.05
N SER A 283 -8.98 15.90 -10.35
CA SER A 283 -9.01 14.59 -11.01
C SER A 283 -7.59 14.01 -11.13
N ARG A 284 -7.40 12.77 -10.67
CA ARG A 284 -6.13 12.01 -10.77
C ARG A 284 -5.60 11.95 -12.21
N TRP A 285 -6.49 11.92 -13.20
CA TRP A 285 -6.16 11.95 -14.63
C TRP A 285 -5.57 13.27 -15.12
N GLN A 286 -6.08 14.42 -14.65
CA GLN A 286 -5.47 15.72 -14.97
C GLN A 286 -4.07 15.81 -14.37
N THR A 287 -3.85 15.18 -13.22
CA THR A 287 -2.53 15.13 -12.57
C THR A 287 -1.57 14.20 -13.31
N TRP A 288 -2.02 13.03 -13.76
CA TRP A 288 -1.22 12.07 -14.53
C TRP A 288 -0.83 12.61 -15.92
N ASN A 289 -1.78 13.18 -16.68
CA ASN A 289 -1.47 13.73 -18.02
C ASN A 289 -0.53 14.94 -17.99
N ASN A 290 -0.50 15.67 -16.88
CA ASN A 290 0.46 16.76 -16.69
C ASN A 290 1.85 16.26 -16.27
N ALA A 291 1.95 15.07 -15.65
CA ALA A 291 3.22 14.46 -15.25
C ALA A 291 4.01 13.81 -16.41
N ASP A 292 3.34 13.45 -17.52
CA ASP A 292 3.99 12.83 -18.68
C ASP A 292 4.50 13.84 -19.74
N ASN A 293 4.03 15.10 -19.73
CA ASN A 293 4.41 16.11 -20.74
C ASN A 293 5.49 17.11 -20.28
N VAL A 294 5.89 17.05 -19.02
CA VAL A 294 7.06 17.74 -18.46
C VAL A 294 7.65 16.72 -17.49
N GLY A 295 8.97 16.49 -17.47
CA GLY A 295 9.62 15.46 -16.65
C GLY A 295 9.57 15.69 -15.13
N ASP A 296 8.41 16.06 -14.60
CA ASP A 296 8.11 16.40 -13.21
C ASP A 296 7.15 15.38 -12.61
N SER A 297 7.72 14.43 -11.87
CA SER A 297 7.00 13.53 -10.96
C SER A 297 6.41 14.24 -9.72
N GLN A 298 6.53 15.58 -9.61
CA GLN A 298 6.16 16.38 -8.45
C GLN A 298 4.66 16.74 -8.33
N TYR A 299 3.84 16.51 -9.36
CA TYR A 299 2.42 16.90 -9.33
C TYR A 299 1.51 15.90 -8.59
N ALA A 300 1.93 14.65 -8.38
CA ALA A 300 1.07 13.59 -7.82
C ALA A 300 0.99 13.54 -6.27
N ALA A 301 1.72 14.38 -5.53
CA ALA A 301 1.77 14.27 -4.06
C ALA A 301 1.35 15.54 -3.28
N SER A 302 1.27 16.72 -3.91
CA SER A 302 1.31 18.01 -3.17
C SER A 302 -0.02 18.79 -3.06
N GLY A 303 -1.15 18.28 -3.60
CA GLY A 303 -2.41 19.04 -3.66
C GLY A 303 -3.64 18.42 -3.00
N TYR A 304 -3.61 17.14 -2.64
CA TYR A 304 -4.86 16.39 -2.40
C TYR A 304 -5.55 16.73 -1.07
N GLY A 305 -4.83 16.98 0.03
CA GLY A 305 -5.47 17.00 1.35
C GLY A 305 -6.53 18.08 1.60
N TRP A 306 -6.37 19.30 1.08
CA TRP A 306 -7.18 20.47 1.50
C TRP A 306 -8.35 20.79 0.56
N GLU A 307 -8.22 20.52 -0.74
CA GLU A 307 -9.35 20.65 -1.68
C GLU A 307 -10.45 19.61 -1.38
N ASN A 308 -10.08 18.48 -0.77
CA ASN A 308 -10.98 17.37 -0.49
C ASN A 308 -11.91 17.65 0.69
N VAL A 309 -11.43 18.35 1.72
CA VAL A 309 -12.25 18.78 2.87
C VAL A 309 -13.41 19.67 2.43
N LYS A 310 -13.23 20.47 1.37
CA LYS A 310 -14.25 21.41 0.86
C LYS A 310 -15.50 20.71 0.35
N TRP A 311 -15.42 19.44 -0.07
CA TRP A 311 -16.57 18.69 -0.56
C TRP A 311 -16.98 17.54 0.36
N PHE A 312 -16.08 16.95 1.16
CA PHE A 312 -16.48 15.96 2.18
C PHE A 312 -17.39 16.55 3.25
N ALA A 313 -17.05 17.73 3.79
CA ALA A 313 -17.80 18.30 4.91
C ALA A 313 -19.27 18.62 4.53
N PRO A 314 -19.57 19.24 3.36
CA PRO A 314 -20.94 19.40 2.89
C PRO A 314 -21.68 18.08 2.69
N MET A 315 -21.03 17.06 2.10
CA MET A 315 -21.65 15.74 1.90
C MET A 315 -22.02 15.06 3.22
N CYS A 316 -21.08 15.00 4.17
CA CYS A 316 -21.34 14.44 5.49
C CYS A 316 -22.52 15.14 6.16
N ARG A 317 -22.56 16.47 6.06
CA ARG A 317 -23.64 17.25 6.66
C ARG A 317 -24.99 16.99 6.00
N LEU A 318 -25.05 16.90 4.68
CA LEU A 318 -26.28 16.55 3.95
C LEU A 318 -26.79 15.15 4.34
N ILE A 319 -25.88 14.19 4.54
CA ILE A 319 -26.21 12.83 5.01
C ILE A 319 -26.76 12.88 6.45
N GLU A 320 -26.10 13.60 7.36
CA GLU A 320 -26.56 13.78 8.74
C GLU A 320 -27.94 14.44 8.84
N MET A 321 -28.29 15.31 7.89
CA MET A 321 -29.60 15.95 7.86
C MET A 321 -30.72 14.96 7.57
N GLY A 322 -30.47 13.90 6.78
CA GLY A 322 -31.45 12.88 6.43
C GLY A 322 -32.57 13.42 5.53
N ASN A 323 -33.82 13.10 5.86
CA ASN A 323 -35.00 13.33 5.01
C ASN A 323 -35.18 14.79 4.52
N PRO A 324 -34.95 15.83 5.37
CA PRO A 324 -34.98 17.23 4.92
C PRO A 324 -34.03 17.57 3.77
N ALA A 325 -32.95 16.81 3.55
CA ALA A 325 -32.01 17.05 2.46
C ALA A 325 -32.45 16.42 1.13
N ILE A 326 -33.38 15.45 1.13
CA ILE A 326 -33.73 14.66 -0.07
C ILE A 326 -34.29 15.53 -1.18
N GLU A 327 -35.24 16.42 -0.88
CA GLU A 327 -35.90 17.23 -1.90
C GLU A 327 -34.94 18.24 -2.54
N PRO A 328 -34.16 19.04 -1.77
CA PRO A 328 -33.21 19.98 -2.38
C PRO A 328 -32.06 19.28 -3.12
N VAL A 329 -31.51 18.18 -2.56
CA VAL A 329 -30.46 17.39 -3.23
C VAL A 329 -31.00 16.74 -4.51
N GLY A 330 -32.23 16.24 -4.48
CA GLY A 330 -32.91 15.67 -5.63
C GLY A 330 -33.22 16.71 -6.71
N ALA A 331 -33.63 17.92 -6.32
CA ALA A 331 -33.83 19.03 -7.25
C ALA A 331 -32.52 19.45 -7.93
N GLU A 332 -31.43 19.53 -7.17
CA GLU A 332 -30.11 19.83 -7.72
C GLU A 332 -29.60 18.72 -8.66
N LEU A 333 -29.79 17.45 -8.30
CA LEU A 333 -29.38 16.32 -9.15
C LEU A 333 -30.03 16.37 -10.54
N LYS A 334 -31.30 16.81 -10.60
CA LYS A 334 -32.07 17.00 -11.85
C LYS A 334 -31.60 18.19 -12.67
N ARG A 335 -31.09 19.24 -12.00
CA ARG A 335 -30.72 20.53 -12.59
C ARG A 335 -29.26 20.57 -13.04
N SER A 336 -28.37 19.93 -12.30
CA SER A 336 -26.94 20.00 -12.56
C SER A 336 -26.55 19.25 -13.83
N ASP A 337 -25.72 19.89 -14.64
CA ASP A 337 -25.05 19.29 -15.80
C ASP A 337 -23.61 18.84 -15.47
N ASP A 338 -23.12 19.13 -14.25
CA ASP A 338 -21.79 18.72 -13.81
C ASP A 338 -21.80 17.24 -13.38
N PRO A 339 -21.04 16.34 -14.06
CA PRO A 339 -20.98 14.93 -13.69
C PRO A 339 -20.49 14.72 -12.25
N TRP A 340 -19.52 15.50 -11.78
CA TRP A 340 -18.99 15.34 -10.42
C TRP A 340 -20.05 15.64 -9.38
N MET A 341 -20.78 16.75 -9.56
CA MET A 341 -21.93 17.08 -8.73
C MET A 341 -22.97 15.95 -8.75
N LYS A 342 -23.35 15.42 -9.92
CA LYS A 342 -24.32 14.32 -9.99
C LYS A 342 -23.87 13.08 -9.21
N SER A 343 -22.58 12.71 -9.31
CA SER A 343 -22.02 11.57 -8.57
C SER A 343 -22.09 11.77 -7.05
N ARG A 344 -21.70 12.96 -6.58
CA ARG A 344 -21.74 13.32 -5.15
C ARG A 344 -23.16 13.38 -4.61
N LEU A 345 -24.10 13.98 -5.34
CA LEU A 345 -25.50 14.04 -4.93
C LEU A 345 -26.15 12.65 -4.93
N ALA A 346 -25.86 11.81 -5.91
CA ALA A 346 -26.32 10.42 -5.93
C ALA A 346 -25.76 9.61 -4.75
N PHE A 347 -24.47 9.79 -4.43
CA PHE A 347 -23.85 9.20 -3.24
C PHE A 347 -24.56 9.65 -1.95
N VAL A 348 -24.82 10.96 -1.80
CA VAL A 348 -25.55 11.50 -0.64
C VAL A 348 -26.95 10.90 -0.53
N LEU A 349 -27.71 10.82 -1.61
CA LEU A 349 -29.05 10.21 -1.61
C LEU A 349 -29.01 8.72 -1.27
N ARG A 350 -28.00 7.99 -1.76
CA ARG A 350 -27.75 6.58 -1.42
C ARG A 350 -27.45 6.41 0.07
N ALA A 351 -26.62 7.28 0.63
CA ALA A 351 -26.23 7.26 2.04
C ALA A 351 -27.36 7.66 3.00
N ILE A 352 -28.26 8.58 2.58
CA ILE A 352 -29.50 8.90 3.32
C ILE A 352 -30.43 7.67 3.38
N ASN A 353 -30.41 6.83 2.35
CA ASN A 353 -31.09 5.54 2.29
C ASN A 353 -32.63 5.61 2.43
N GLU A 354 -33.26 6.56 1.74
CA GLU A 354 -34.71 6.79 1.79
C GLU A 354 -35.36 6.65 0.40
N PRO A 355 -36.42 5.81 0.25
CA PRO A 355 -37.07 5.58 -1.06
C PRO A 355 -37.63 6.84 -1.73
N GLN A 356 -37.85 7.93 -0.98
CA GLN A 356 -38.31 9.22 -1.52
C GLN A 356 -37.31 9.83 -2.53
N ALA A 357 -36.05 9.40 -2.50
CA ALA A 357 -35.02 9.83 -3.45
C ALA A 357 -35.15 9.17 -4.85
N VAL A 358 -35.85 8.05 -4.97
CA VAL A 358 -35.90 7.24 -6.21
C VAL A 358 -36.39 8.06 -7.42
N PRO A 359 -37.49 8.84 -7.36
CA PRO A 359 -37.90 9.67 -8.50
C PRO A 359 -36.82 10.66 -8.95
N ALA A 360 -36.05 11.23 -8.01
CA ALA A 360 -34.98 12.15 -8.33
C ALA A 360 -33.78 11.48 -9.01
N LEU A 361 -33.42 10.28 -8.56
CA LEU A 361 -32.38 9.46 -9.17
C LEU A 361 -32.75 9.01 -10.59
N ILE A 362 -34.00 8.61 -10.82
CA ILE A 362 -34.49 8.24 -12.17
C ILE A 362 -34.37 9.43 -13.13
N ASP A 363 -34.84 10.61 -12.73
CA ASP A 363 -34.74 11.81 -13.54
C ASP A 363 -33.28 12.26 -13.73
N GLY A 364 -32.44 12.08 -12.72
CA GLY A 364 -30.99 12.32 -12.78
C GLY A 364 -30.29 11.42 -13.79
N LEU A 365 -30.66 10.13 -13.85
CA LEU A 365 -30.14 9.14 -14.79
C LEU A 365 -30.50 9.48 -16.24
N GLU A 366 -31.76 9.89 -16.47
CA GLU A 366 -32.27 10.27 -17.80
C GLU A 366 -31.47 11.45 -18.39
N ARG A 367 -31.01 12.36 -17.54
CA ARG A 367 -30.24 13.57 -17.89
C ARG A 367 -28.74 13.45 -17.65
N CYS A 368 -28.27 12.26 -17.29
CA CYS A 368 -26.85 12.07 -17.03
C CYS A 368 -26.10 12.06 -18.37
N ASP A 369 -25.13 12.94 -18.56
CA ASP A 369 -24.16 12.80 -19.65
C ASP A 369 -23.03 11.86 -19.22
N TYR A 370 -22.54 11.05 -20.16
CA TYR A 370 -21.54 10.00 -19.89
C TYR A 370 -20.11 10.56 -19.80
N ASP A 371 -19.93 11.82 -20.19
CA ASP A 371 -18.61 12.36 -20.48
C ASP A 371 -17.91 12.81 -19.20
N THR A 372 -17.20 11.87 -18.57
CA THR A 372 -15.87 12.07 -17.97
C THR A 372 -15.47 10.83 -17.18
N ASP A 373 -14.18 10.56 -17.14
CA ASP A 373 -13.57 9.65 -16.17
C ASP A 373 -13.58 10.31 -14.77
N SER A 374 -14.78 10.52 -14.25
CA SER A 374 -15.06 11.30 -13.03
C SER A 374 -15.13 10.44 -11.77
N GLY A 375 -14.30 9.40 -11.70
CA GLY A 375 -14.08 8.69 -10.44
C GLY A 375 -13.19 9.54 -9.53
N ALA A 376 -13.66 9.89 -8.34
CA ALA A 376 -12.78 10.41 -7.30
C ALA A 376 -12.20 9.19 -6.58
N THR A 377 -10.89 9.00 -6.68
CA THR A 377 -10.12 8.07 -5.83
C THR A 377 -9.27 8.93 -4.92
N GLU A 378 -9.51 8.87 -3.61
CA GLU A 378 -8.75 9.69 -2.68
C GLU A 378 -8.30 8.92 -1.44
N THR A 379 -7.00 8.98 -1.21
CA THR A 379 -6.28 8.45 -0.05
C THR A 379 -6.14 9.57 0.99
N VAL A 380 -7.06 9.71 1.94
CA VAL A 380 -6.72 10.50 3.16
C VAL A 380 -7.51 10.01 4.38
N GLY A 381 -6.78 9.70 5.47
CA GLY A 381 -7.33 9.33 6.78
C GLY A 381 -7.90 10.51 7.58
N THR A 382 -8.76 11.34 6.98
CA THR A 382 -9.55 12.34 7.71
C THR A 382 -10.78 11.68 8.33
N GLU A 383 -11.30 12.25 9.42
CA GLU A 383 -12.50 11.71 10.08
C GLU A 383 -13.72 11.78 9.13
N LEU A 384 -13.75 12.79 8.25
CA LEU A 384 -14.79 12.96 7.24
C LEU A 384 -14.70 11.90 6.13
N ALA A 385 -13.51 11.54 5.66
CA ALA A 385 -13.34 10.48 4.67
C ALA A 385 -13.74 9.12 5.26
N GLU A 386 -13.33 8.82 6.49
CA GLU A 386 -13.72 7.59 7.20
C GLU A 386 -15.24 7.52 7.47
N PHE A 387 -15.90 8.66 7.68
CA PHE A 387 -17.36 8.72 7.71
C PHE A 387 -17.98 8.34 6.36
N LEU A 388 -17.50 8.92 5.25
CA LEU A 388 -18.04 8.64 3.92
C LEU A 388 -17.75 7.22 3.46
N LYS A 389 -16.60 6.63 3.81
CA LYS A 389 -16.25 5.24 3.48
C LYS A 389 -17.27 4.22 3.97
N GLN A 390 -17.95 4.50 5.08
CA GLN A 390 -19.02 3.61 5.60
C GLN A 390 -20.20 3.47 4.63
N TYR A 391 -20.32 4.39 3.68
CA TYR A 391 -21.36 4.40 2.65
C TYR A 391 -20.83 4.06 1.26
N GLN A 392 -19.54 3.71 1.10
CA GLN A 392 -19.02 3.30 -0.20
C GLN A 392 -19.52 1.90 -0.58
N MET A 393 -19.63 1.61 -1.87
CA MET A 393 -20.12 0.29 -2.31
C MET A 393 -19.04 -0.79 -2.21
N ASP A 394 -17.77 -0.48 -2.47
CA ASP A 394 -16.69 -1.46 -2.36
C ASP A 394 -15.86 -1.19 -1.08
N PRO A 395 -16.11 -1.89 0.03
CA PRO A 395 -15.36 -1.68 1.26
C PRO A 395 -13.90 -2.13 1.18
N ARG A 396 -13.48 -2.81 0.10
CA ARG A 396 -12.14 -3.37 -0.06
C ARG A 396 -11.10 -2.34 -0.50
N GLU A 397 -11.53 -1.14 -0.88
CA GLU A 397 -10.61 -0.05 -1.22
C GLU A 397 -10.30 0.76 0.05
N ASP A 398 -9.00 0.84 0.38
CA ASP A 398 -8.49 1.71 1.46
C ASP A 398 -8.72 3.21 1.14
N GLU A 399 -9.09 3.54 -0.09
CA GLU A 399 -9.40 4.87 -0.59
C GLU A 399 -10.91 5.08 -0.64
N LEU A 400 -11.37 6.31 -0.36
CA LEU A 400 -12.76 6.65 -0.63
C LEU A 400 -12.95 6.74 -2.14
N HIS A 401 -13.81 5.87 -2.68
CA HIS A 401 -14.14 5.86 -4.09
C HIS A 401 -15.59 6.30 -4.34
N ILE A 402 -15.75 7.43 -5.03
CA ILE A 402 -17.04 7.85 -5.60
C ILE A 402 -16.99 7.56 -7.09
N GLY A 403 -17.82 6.62 -7.52
CA GLY A 403 -17.89 6.18 -8.89
C GLY A 403 -18.45 7.24 -9.84
N ARG A 404 -18.45 6.92 -11.12
CA ARG A 404 -19.00 7.77 -12.18
C ARG A 404 -20.48 8.04 -11.95
N PRO A 405 -21.03 9.14 -12.51
CA PRO A 405 -22.38 9.58 -12.17
C PRO A 405 -23.44 8.54 -12.50
N VAL A 406 -23.36 7.91 -13.69
CA VAL A 406 -24.26 6.81 -14.08
C VAL A 406 -24.20 5.67 -13.08
N ARG A 407 -22.98 5.28 -12.67
CA ARG A 407 -22.74 4.17 -11.74
C ARG A 407 -23.27 4.51 -10.34
N GLU A 408 -22.99 5.69 -9.81
CA GLU A 408 -23.50 6.09 -8.50
C GLU A 408 -25.02 6.24 -8.49
N ILE A 409 -25.62 6.79 -9.55
CA ILE A 409 -27.07 6.93 -9.66
C ILE A 409 -27.74 5.54 -9.71
N THR A 410 -27.23 4.62 -10.52
CA THR A 410 -27.85 3.28 -10.60
C THR A 410 -27.60 2.45 -9.36
N LEU A 411 -26.40 2.50 -8.75
CA LEU A 411 -26.16 1.85 -7.45
C LEU A 411 -27.05 2.44 -6.35
N ALA A 412 -27.36 3.73 -6.39
CA ALA A 412 -28.34 4.35 -5.50
C ALA A 412 -29.76 3.81 -5.75
N LEU A 413 -30.18 3.71 -7.01
CA LEU A 413 -31.47 3.12 -7.38
C LEU A 413 -31.57 1.67 -6.90
N GLU A 414 -30.56 0.85 -7.17
CA GLU A 414 -30.50 -0.53 -6.71
C GLU A 414 -30.61 -0.55 -5.18
N ARG A 415 -29.72 0.18 -4.47
CA ARG A 415 -29.67 0.27 -3.00
C ARG A 415 -31.02 0.61 -2.35
N LEU A 416 -31.76 1.55 -2.93
CA LEU A 416 -33.02 2.06 -2.36
C LEU A 416 -34.24 1.20 -2.70
N THR A 417 -34.16 0.40 -3.76
CA THR A 417 -35.32 -0.34 -4.30
C THR A 417 -35.22 -1.85 -4.11
N CYS A 418 -34.03 -2.37 -3.82
CA CYS A 418 -33.70 -3.79 -3.87
C CYS A 418 -33.97 -4.46 -5.22
N HIS A 419 -34.06 -3.66 -6.29
CA HIS A 419 -34.18 -4.13 -7.66
C HIS A 419 -32.85 -3.95 -8.38
N THR A 420 -32.57 -4.78 -9.39
CA THR A 420 -31.40 -4.61 -10.26
C THR A 420 -31.81 -4.76 -11.71
N GLU A 421 -31.24 -3.91 -12.56
CA GLU A 421 -31.38 -3.98 -14.03
C GLU A 421 -30.20 -4.72 -14.69
N GLY A 422 -29.33 -5.36 -13.90
CA GLY A 422 -28.08 -5.99 -14.36
C GLY A 422 -26.98 -4.97 -14.69
N HIS A 423 -25.84 -5.39 -15.23
CA HIS A 423 -24.67 -4.50 -15.43
C HIS A 423 -24.62 -3.79 -16.78
N ASP A 424 -25.54 -4.09 -17.69
CA ASP A 424 -25.49 -3.57 -19.06
C ASP A 424 -25.51 -2.03 -19.10
N HIS A 425 -26.14 -1.39 -18.12
CA HIS A 425 -26.21 0.07 -18.04
C HIS A 425 -24.89 0.75 -17.61
N PHE A 426 -23.87 -0.02 -17.18
CA PHE A 426 -22.54 0.52 -16.85
C PHE A 426 -21.62 0.64 -18.08
N PHE A 427 -21.91 -0.08 -19.17
CA PHE A 427 -21.00 -0.21 -20.30
C PHE A 427 -21.30 0.74 -21.46
N PHE A 428 -20.26 1.04 -22.25
CA PHE A 428 -20.40 1.72 -23.53
C PHE A 428 -20.90 0.77 -24.61
N HIS A 429 -21.80 1.22 -25.47
CA HIS A 429 -22.18 0.47 -26.67
C HIS A 429 -21.68 1.18 -27.94
N SER A 430 -20.93 0.45 -28.76
CA SER A 430 -20.51 0.88 -30.09
C SER A 430 -21.71 1.18 -31.01
N THR A 431 -21.42 1.77 -32.18
CA THR A 431 -22.40 1.92 -33.28
C THR A 431 -22.98 0.58 -33.77
N LYS A 432 -22.42 -0.56 -33.38
CA LYS A 432 -22.94 -1.91 -33.68
C LYS A 432 -23.53 -2.63 -32.47
N GLY A 433 -23.74 -1.94 -31.34
CA GLY A 433 -24.32 -2.51 -30.11
C GLY A 433 -23.35 -3.36 -29.28
N LYS A 434 -22.13 -3.60 -29.76
CA LYS A 434 -21.08 -4.28 -28.98
C LYS A 434 -20.58 -3.38 -27.86
N ARG A 435 -20.30 -3.99 -26.70
CA ARG A 435 -19.57 -3.36 -25.61
C ARG A 435 -18.25 -2.79 -26.12
N LEU A 436 -17.96 -1.53 -25.84
CA LEU A 436 -16.65 -0.93 -26.10
C LEU A 436 -15.77 -1.16 -24.88
N ASP A 437 -14.55 -1.67 -25.12
CA ASP A 437 -13.59 -2.00 -24.07
C ASP A 437 -12.72 -0.80 -23.66
N SER A 438 -12.76 0.31 -24.43
CA SER A 438 -11.97 1.51 -24.12
C SER A 438 -12.73 2.82 -24.38
N PHE A 439 -12.38 3.86 -23.59
CA PHE A 439 -12.88 5.22 -23.72
C PHE A 439 -12.50 5.88 -25.05
N ALA A 440 -11.31 5.57 -25.56
CA ALA A 440 -10.78 6.19 -26.78
C ALA A 440 -11.65 5.90 -28.01
N GLU A 441 -12.38 4.78 -28.00
CA GLU A 441 -13.30 4.39 -29.07
C GLU A 441 -14.70 5.02 -28.93
N GLY A 442 -15.01 5.67 -27.80
CA GLY A 442 -16.36 6.05 -27.38
C GLY A 442 -16.78 7.52 -27.54
N ASN A 443 -15.87 8.41 -27.96
CA ASN A 443 -16.11 9.87 -27.93
C ASN A 443 -16.60 10.48 -29.26
N THR A 444 -17.20 9.69 -30.16
CA THR A 444 -17.87 10.30 -31.33
C THR A 444 -19.26 10.83 -30.91
N PRO A 445 -19.75 11.95 -31.50
CA PRO A 445 -21.09 12.46 -31.22
C PRO A 445 -22.19 11.40 -31.33
N GLU A 446 -22.08 10.49 -32.30
CA GLU A 446 -23.05 9.41 -32.50
C GLU A 446 -23.05 8.38 -31.35
N ILE A 447 -21.87 8.06 -30.81
CA ILE A 447 -21.76 7.15 -29.65
C ILE A 447 -22.29 7.85 -28.39
N MET A 448 -21.99 9.14 -28.20
CA MET A 448 -22.52 9.93 -27.09
C MET A 448 -24.06 9.99 -27.12
N ASP A 449 -24.64 10.29 -28.28
CA ASP A 449 -26.10 10.32 -28.48
C ASP A 449 -26.73 8.95 -28.26
N ARG A 450 -26.10 7.87 -28.76
CA ARG A 450 -26.59 6.51 -28.51
C ARG A 450 -26.55 6.13 -27.04
N ASN A 451 -25.47 6.45 -26.33
CA ASN A 451 -25.35 6.17 -24.91
C ASN A 451 -26.39 7.01 -24.13
N ARG A 452 -26.64 8.26 -24.53
CA ARG A 452 -27.71 9.09 -23.96
C ARG A 452 -29.08 8.43 -24.15
N GLU A 453 -29.36 7.90 -25.33
CA GLU A 453 -30.60 7.17 -25.60
C GLU A 453 -30.70 5.87 -24.79
N HIS A 454 -29.61 5.11 -24.68
CA HIS A 454 -29.58 3.91 -23.84
C HIS A 454 -29.91 4.24 -22.38
N ARG A 455 -29.38 5.34 -21.84
CA ARG A 455 -29.69 5.79 -20.47
C ARG A 455 -31.14 6.22 -20.31
N ARG A 456 -31.73 6.89 -21.30
CA ARG A 456 -33.18 7.19 -21.30
C ARG A 456 -34.00 5.91 -21.24
N LEU A 457 -33.62 4.87 -21.98
CA LEU A 457 -34.28 3.56 -21.91
C LEU A 457 -34.12 2.90 -20.54
N VAL A 458 -32.94 2.97 -19.93
CA VAL A 458 -32.71 2.45 -18.57
C VAL A 458 -33.55 3.23 -17.55
N ALA A 459 -33.54 4.56 -17.61
CA ALA A 459 -34.37 5.41 -16.75
C ALA A 459 -35.87 5.16 -16.95
N GLN A 460 -36.31 4.91 -18.19
CA GLN A 460 -37.69 4.54 -18.48
C GLN A 460 -38.07 3.21 -17.82
N ARG A 461 -37.23 2.17 -17.90
CA ARG A 461 -37.49 0.89 -17.21
C ARG A 461 -37.56 1.05 -15.71
N TRP A 462 -36.64 1.82 -15.12
CA TRP A 462 -36.72 2.19 -13.70
C TRP A 462 -37.99 2.95 -13.35
N ARG A 463 -38.45 3.87 -14.21
CA ARG A 463 -39.70 4.61 -14.03
C ARG A 463 -40.92 3.68 -14.06
N GLU A 464 -40.97 2.77 -15.03
CA GLU A 464 -42.02 1.76 -15.15
C GLU A 464 -42.04 0.84 -13.92
N TRP A 465 -40.87 0.36 -13.50
CA TRP A 465 -40.71 -0.44 -12.29
C TRP A 465 -41.18 0.31 -11.04
N TRP A 466 -40.74 1.56 -10.86
CA TRP A 466 -41.11 2.38 -9.70
C TRP A 466 -42.63 2.60 -9.63
N LEU A 467 -43.28 2.92 -10.74
CA LEU A 467 -44.73 3.11 -10.79
C LEU A 467 -45.50 1.84 -10.36
N GLN A 468 -44.96 0.66 -10.66
CA GLN A 468 -45.56 -0.63 -10.30
C GLN A 468 -45.29 -1.02 -8.84
N ASN A 469 -44.13 -0.65 -8.28
CA ASN A 469 -43.62 -1.21 -7.02
C ASN A 469 -43.56 -0.21 -5.84
N GLN A 470 -43.68 1.10 -6.07
CA GLN A 470 -43.54 2.12 -5.01
C GLN A 470 -44.48 1.94 -3.81
N GLY A 471 -45.68 1.36 -4.03
CA GLY A 471 -46.64 1.08 -2.96
C GLY A 471 -46.16 0.04 -1.94
N MET A 472 -45.30 -0.89 -2.38
CA MET A 472 -44.66 -1.87 -1.49
C MET A 472 -43.59 -1.22 -0.61
N LEU A 473 -42.89 -0.20 -1.14
CA LEU A 473 -41.80 0.48 -0.45
C LEU A 473 -42.27 1.53 0.57
N GLY A 474 -43.48 2.07 0.41
CA GLY A 474 -44.04 3.11 1.29
C GLY A 474 -44.87 2.61 2.49
N SER A 475 -45.31 1.35 2.49
CA SER A 475 -46.17 0.79 3.54
C SER A 475 -45.42 0.01 4.62
N GLN A 476 -44.21 -0.45 4.32
CA GLN A 476 -43.27 -0.94 5.32
C GLN A 476 -42.31 0.19 5.68
N ARG A 477 -42.52 0.79 6.86
CA ARG A 477 -41.48 1.62 7.49
C ARG A 477 -40.31 0.67 7.72
N TRP A 478 -39.27 0.80 6.91
CA TRP A 478 -38.04 0.02 6.96
C TRP A 478 -37.59 -0.01 8.43
N SER A 479 -37.68 -1.18 9.08
CA SER A 479 -36.98 -1.34 10.34
C SER A 479 -35.50 -1.20 10.02
N SER A 480 -34.73 -0.55 10.89
CA SER A 480 -33.28 -0.37 10.78
C SER A 480 -32.49 -1.70 10.71
N GLU A 481 -33.17 -2.83 10.60
CA GLU A 481 -32.66 -4.20 10.56
C GLU A 481 -32.55 -4.77 9.12
N MET A 482 -33.04 -4.08 8.08
CA MET A 482 -32.75 -4.48 6.69
C MET A 482 -31.44 -3.86 6.18
N LEU A 483 -30.35 -4.62 6.30
CA LEU A 483 -29.03 -4.36 5.72
C LEU A 483 -28.97 -4.74 4.20
N PRO A 484 -27.82 -4.64 3.51
CA PRO A 484 -27.69 -4.09 2.17
C PRO A 484 -28.17 -5.06 1.08
N ILE A 485 -28.46 -4.52 -0.09
CA ILE A 485 -28.67 -5.36 -1.27
C ILE A 485 -27.36 -6.07 -1.61
N PRO A 486 -27.41 -7.38 -1.93
CA PRO A 486 -26.25 -8.12 -2.38
C PRO A 486 -25.59 -7.41 -3.56
N ILE A 487 -24.33 -7.00 -3.39
CA ILE A 487 -23.50 -6.58 -4.52
C ILE A 487 -23.18 -7.85 -5.32
N ARG A 488 -23.96 -8.13 -6.36
CA ARG A 488 -23.61 -9.19 -7.32
C ARG A 488 -22.67 -8.64 -8.40
N GLU A 489 -21.44 -9.18 -8.35
CA GLU A 489 -20.45 -9.38 -9.41
C GLU A 489 -20.13 -8.22 -10.37
N SER A 490 -19.32 -7.24 -9.98
CA SER A 490 -18.44 -6.69 -11.04
C SER A 490 -17.57 -7.85 -11.55
N SER A 491 -17.71 -8.24 -12.81
CA SER A 491 -16.84 -9.21 -13.50
C SER A 491 -15.38 -8.72 -13.65
N SER A 492 -14.96 -7.74 -12.84
CA SER A 492 -13.62 -7.22 -12.74
C SER A 492 -12.98 -7.62 -11.41
N ARG A 493 -11.89 -8.38 -11.53
CA ARG A 493 -10.87 -8.71 -10.52
C ARG A 493 -11.20 -9.85 -9.55
N ARG A 494 -11.39 -11.06 -10.10
CA ARG A 494 -10.90 -12.28 -9.43
C ARG A 494 -9.39 -12.14 -9.27
N GLY A 495 -8.83 -12.36 -8.08
CA GLY A 495 -7.39 -12.31 -7.77
C GLY A 495 -6.55 -13.42 -8.42
N PHE A 496 -6.89 -13.83 -9.64
CA PHE A 496 -6.04 -14.65 -10.50
C PHE A 496 -5.49 -13.76 -11.60
N TYR A 497 -4.17 -13.68 -11.72
CA TYR A 497 -3.53 -13.09 -12.90
C TYR A 497 -4.06 -13.81 -14.16
N MET A 498 -5.04 -13.22 -14.85
CA MET A 498 -5.54 -13.72 -16.12
C MET A 498 -4.53 -13.39 -17.23
N TYR A 499 -3.55 -14.26 -17.42
CA TYR A 499 -2.87 -14.39 -18.71
C TYR A 499 -3.69 -15.35 -19.58
N GLY A 500 -4.63 -14.84 -20.40
CA GLY A 500 -5.12 -15.55 -21.58
C GLY A 500 -6.47 -16.30 -21.50
N GLY A 501 -7.41 -15.93 -20.63
CA GLY A 501 -8.81 -16.36 -20.75
C GLY A 501 -9.11 -17.85 -20.48
N LEU A 502 -8.22 -18.57 -19.82
CA LEU A 502 -8.46 -19.92 -19.30
C LEU A 502 -8.74 -19.85 -17.80
N GLU A 503 -9.94 -20.26 -17.37
CA GLU A 503 -10.22 -20.49 -15.94
C GLU A 503 -9.35 -21.66 -15.46
N MET A 504 -8.39 -21.37 -14.58
CA MET A 504 -7.51 -22.39 -14.02
C MET A 504 -8.18 -23.03 -12.79
N THR A 505 -8.86 -24.16 -13.00
CA THR A 505 -9.46 -24.94 -11.92
C THR A 505 -8.43 -25.88 -11.31
N GLY A 506 -7.59 -25.39 -10.39
CA GLY A 506 -6.82 -26.29 -9.51
C GLY A 506 -7.76 -27.13 -8.62
N SER A 507 -7.22 -28.13 -7.90
CA SER A 507 -7.99 -28.84 -6.88
C SER A 507 -8.66 -27.82 -5.95
N ARG A 508 -9.96 -27.97 -5.66
CA ARG A 508 -10.73 -27.07 -4.80
C ARG A 508 -10.98 -27.67 -3.41
N LEU A 509 -10.28 -28.76 -3.08
CA LEU A 509 -10.32 -29.35 -1.75
C LEU A 509 -9.45 -28.52 -0.80
N SER A 510 -10.02 -28.02 0.30
CA SER A 510 -9.26 -27.32 1.34
C SER A 510 -9.67 -27.77 2.72
N LEU A 511 -8.75 -27.63 3.69
CA LEU A 511 -9.00 -27.96 5.08
C LEU A 511 -8.70 -26.73 5.92
N ALA A 512 -9.59 -26.36 6.83
CA ALA A 512 -9.42 -25.16 7.66
C ALA A 512 -9.89 -25.38 9.10
N ILE A 513 -9.25 -24.70 10.03
CA ILE A 513 -9.65 -24.73 11.44
C ILE A 513 -10.79 -23.73 11.68
N VAL A 514 -11.83 -24.20 12.36
CA VAL A 514 -12.90 -23.35 12.91
C VAL A 514 -12.37 -22.66 14.17
N PRO A 515 -12.48 -21.33 14.31
CA PRO A 515 -11.96 -20.62 15.46
C PRO A 515 -12.76 -20.89 16.73
N ASN A 516 -12.06 -20.87 17.87
CA ASN A 516 -12.69 -20.99 19.18
C ASN A 516 -13.21 -19.62 19.64
N VAL A 517 -14.53 -19.48 19.81
CA VAL A 517 -15.14 -18.26 20.32
C VAL A 517 -15.22 -18.31 21.84
N GLY A 518 -14.66 -17.30 22.51
CA GLY A 518 -14.76 -17.14 23.96
C GLY A 518 -13.82 -18.01 24.79
N ASP A 519 -13.10 -18.96 24.19
CA ASP A 519 -12.07 -19.77 24.87
C ASP A 519 -10.68 -19.11 24.73
N PRO A 520 -10.12 -18.53 25.80
CA PRO A 520 -8.83 -17.84 25.73
C PRO A 520 -7.64 -18.79 25.57
N GLY A 521 -7.81 -20.10 25.83
CA GLY A 521 -6.72 -21.07 25.96
C GLY A 521 -6.28 -21.75 24.65
N ARG A 522 -7.06 -21.64 23.57
CA ARG A 522 -6.82 -22.43 22.35
C ARG A 522 -6.90 -21.57 21.07
N PRO A 523 -5.77 -21.33 20.38
CA PRO A 523 -5.81 -20.67 19.07
C PRO A 523 -6.33 -21.63 17.98
N PRO A 524 -6.89 -21.12 16.85
CA PRO A 524 -7.15 -19.71 16.58
C PRO A 524 -8.37 -19.23 17.38
N ARG A 525 -8.20 -18.12 18.10
CA ARG A 525 -9.19 -17.61 19.05
C ARG A 525 -9.92 -16.40 18.50
N LEU A 526 -11.18 -16.27 18.87
CA LEU A 526 -12.00 -15.09 18.70
C LEU A 526 -12.60 -14.71 20.05
N THR A 527 -12.40 -13.47 20.48
CA THR A 527 -13.18 -12.92 21.59
C THR A 527 -14.64 -12.80 21.18
N HIS A 528 -15.57 -12.82 22.14
CA HIS A 528 -16.99 -12.57 21.84
C HIS A 528 -17.22 -11.24 21.13
N LYS A 529 -16.39 -10.22 21.43
CA LYS A 529 -16.45 -8.91 20.77
C LYS A 529 -16.03 -9.00 19.29
N GLU A 530 -14.92 -9.65 18.99
CA GLU A 530 -14.48 -9.86 17.60
C GLU A 530 -15.49 -10.70 16.84
N TYR A 531 -15.99 -11.78 17.44
CA TYR A 531 -17.02 -12.62 16.83
C TYR A 531 -18.32 -11.85 16.56
N GLY A 532 -18.74 -10.96 17.48
CA GLY A 532 -19.86 -10.04 17.25
C GLY A 532 -19.64 -9.15 16.03
N GLY A 533 -18.41 -8.70 15.76
CA GLY A 533 -18.07 -7.99 14.53
C GLY A 533 -18.31 -8.81 13.27
N TYR A 534 -17.94 -10.11 13.29
CA TYR A 534 -18.18 -11.03 12.17
C TYR A 534 -19.65 -11.42 11.99
N ILE A 535 -20.44 -11.49 13.06
CA ILE A 535 -21.90 -11.72 12.98
C ILE A 535 -22.62 -10.50 12.40
N ASN A 536 -22.21 -9.30 12.79
CA ASN A 536 -22.90 -8.07 12.41
C ASN A 536 -22.62 -7.65 10.96
N ALA A 537 -21.66 -8.29 10.30
CA ALA A 537 -21.42 -8.12 8.88
C ALA A 537 -22.02 -9.30 8.10
N PRO A 538 -22.81 -9.06 7.05
CA PRO A 538 -23.46 -10.13 6.31
C PRO A 538 -22.40 -11.09 5.71
N PRO A 539 -22.63 -12.42 5.73
CA PRO A 539 -21.72 -13.39 5.13
C PRO A 539 -21.33 -13.05 3.69
N GLU A 540 -22.22 -12.44 2.90
CA GLU A 540 -21.95 -12.01 1.52
C GLU A 540 -20.85 -10.95 1.39
N GLU A 541 -20.61 -10.12 2.41
CA GLU A 541 -19.54 -9.12 2.39
C GLU A 541 -18.14 -9.77 2.54
N TYR A 542 -18.09 -11.01 3.06
CA TYR A 542 -16.86 -11.78 3.28
C TYR A 542 -16.79 -13.10 2.50
N ALA A 543 -17.86 -13.52 1.83
CA ALA A 543 -17.99 -14.80 1.12
C ALA A 543 -17.41 -14.76 -0.30
N ASP A 544 -16.36 -13.97 -0.55
CA ASP A 544 -15.65 -14.05 -1.82
C ASP A 544 -15.03 -15.46 -1.92
N TYR A 545 -15.47 -16.24 -2.90
CA TYR A 545 -15.47 -17.72 -2.93
C TYR A 545 -14.08 -18.38 -3.10
N SER A 546 -13.00 -17.65 -2.80
CA SER A 546 -11.67 -18.21 -2.67
C SER A 546 -11.10 -17.76 -1.33
N PHE A 547 -10.60 -18.70 -0.54
CA PHE A 547 -9.76 -18.40 0.64
C PHE A 547 -8.64 -17.44 0.22
N SER A 548 -8.85 -16.15 0.46
CA SER A 548 -7.93 -15.09 0.10
C SER A 548 -6.92 -14.90 1.22
N TRP A 549 -5.65 -14.83 0.84
CA TRP A 549 -4.56 -14.60 1.77
C TRP A 549 -4.69 -13.20 2.37
N GLY A 550 -4.67 -13.10 3.71
CA GLY A 550 -4.66 -11.81 4.44
C GLY A 550 -5.87 -11.58 5.34
N ASN A 551 -7.02 -12.23 5.07
CA ASN A 551 -8.15 -12.18 5.98
C ASN A 551 -7.90 -13.07 7.21
N SER A 552 -8.31 -12.60 8.40
CA SER A 552 -8.15 -13.40 9.62
C SER A 552 -9.12 -14.58 9.66
N PHE A 553 -10.36 -14.38 9.20
CA PHE A 553 -11.44 -15.35 9.20
C PHE A 553 -12.38 -15.12 8.00
N GLN A 554 -13.11 -16.15 7.57
CA GLN A 554 -14.00 -16.12 6.41
C GLN A 554 -15.26 -16.96 6.66
N TRP A 555 -16.43 -16.45 6.26
CA TRP A 555 -17.68 -17.21 6.27
C TRP A 555 -17.73 -18.17 5.09
N VAL A 556 -17.96 -19.46 5.35
CA VAL A 556 -18.09 -20.48 4.31
C VAL A 556 -19.43 -21.20 4.47
N PRO A 557 -20.25 -21.31 3.41
CA PRO A 557 -21.53 -21.98 3.48
C PRO A 557 -21.36 -23.46 3.85
N ILE A 558 -22.31 -23.98 4.61
CA ILE A 558 -22.37 -25.37 5.03
C ILE A 558 -23.33 -26.11 4.10
N GLN A 559 -22.98 -27.32 3.66
CA GLN A 559 -23.90 -28.18 2.92
C GLN A 559 -25.10 -28.54 3.81
N GLU A 560 -26.29 -28.62 3.21
CA GLU A 560 -27.48 -29.15 3.90
C GLU A 560 -27.14 -30.55 4.48
N ASP A 561 -27.60 -30.83 5.70
CA ASP A 561 -27.39 -32.09 6.46
C ASP A 561 -26.08 -32.22 7.29
N VAL A 562 -25.32 -31.16 7.51
CA VAL A 562 -24.23 -31.20 8.50
C VAL A 562 -24.81 -31.08 9.92
N GLU A 563 -25.05 -32.22 10.58
CA GLU A 563 -25.76 -32.33 11.89
C GLU A 563 -25.02 -31.71 13.09
N ALA A 564 -23.76 -31.27 12.95
CA ALA A 564 -22.88 -30.90 14.08
C ALA A 564 -22.45 -29.42 14.09
N ILE A 565 -23.41 -28.50 14.22
CA ILE A 565 -23.11 -27.05 14.26
C ILE A 565 -23.28 -26.45 15.67
N GLU A 566 -23.84 -27.19 16.62
CA GLU A 566 -24.07 -26.67 17.97
C GLU A 566 -22.75 -26.33 18.67
N GLY A 567 -22.59 -25.07 19.06
CA GLY A 567 -21.37 -24.54 19.70
C GLY A 567 -20.28 -24.06 18.74
N LEU A 568 -20.49 -24.12 17.42
CA LEU A 568 -19.58 -23.53 16.44
C LEU A 568 -19.91 -22.06 16.15
N PRO A 569 -18.94 -21.25 15.71
CA PRO A 569 -19.22 -19.92 15.16
C PRO A 569 -19.95 -20.03 13.82
N PHE A 570 -21.27 -20.16 13.87
CA PHE A 570 -22.14 -20.23 12.69
C PHE A 570 -23.14 -19.09 12.64
N HIS A 571 -23.60 -18.78 11.43
CA HIS A 571 -24.64 -17.79 11.19
C HIS A 571 -25.56 -18.25 10.05
N THR A 572 -26.85 -17.96 10.17
CA THR A 572 -27.83 -18.24 9.11
C THR A 572 -28.18 -16.95 8.39
N PHE A 573 -27.93 -16.91 7.09
CA PHE A 573 -28.20 -15.75 6.25
C PHE A 573 -28.92 -16.19 4.97
N ALA A 574 -30.01 -15.50 4.61
CA ALA A 574 -30.85 -15.83 3.46
C ALA A 574 -31.31 -17.32 3.42
N GLY A 575 -31.56 -17.92 4.58
CA GLY A 575 -31.97 -19.33 4.70
C GLY A 575 -30.84 -20.36 4.54
N ARG A 576 -29.59 -19.91 4.38
CA ARG A 576 -28.40 -20.76 4.26
C ARG A 576 -27.51 -20.63 5.50
N ALA A 577 -26.98 -21.75 5.99
CA ALA A 577 -26.07 -21.77 7.12
C ALA A 577 -24.62 -21.56 6.66
N TYR A 578 -23.85 -20.79 7.44
CA TYR A 578 -22.43 -20.50 7.21
C TYR A 578 -21.66 -20.78 8.49
N VAL A 579 -20.43 -21.27 8.37
CA VAL A 579 -19.48 -21.40 9.48
C VAL A 579 -18.29 -20.49 9.24
N LEU A 580 -17.78 -19.86 10.30
CA LEU A 580 -16.59 -19.03 10.22
C LEU A 580 -15.34 -19.92 10.24
N LEU A 581 -14.46 -19.80 9.25
CA LEU A 581 -13.20 -20.56 9.14
C LEU A 581 -12.00 -19.63 9.25
N CYS A 582 -10.88 -20.11 9.79
CA CYS A 582 -9.63 -19.34 9.81
C CYS A 582 -8.94 -19.38 8.44
N ALA A 583 -8.67 -18.20 7.87
CA ALA A 583 -8.00 -18.05 6.57
C ALA A 583 -6.50 -17.78 6.69
N ARG A 584 -5.96 -17.80 7.92
CA ARG A 584 -4.52 -17.57 8.17
C ARG A 584 -3.71 -18.80 7.80
N GLU A 585 -2.50 -18.55 7.28
CA GLU A 585 -1.58 -19.55 6.75
C GLU A 585 -1.33 -20.78 7.66
N ALA A 586 -1.32 -20.58 8.98
CA ALA A 586 -1.05 -21.63 9.97
C ALA A 586 -2.25 -22.56 10.27
N TYR A 587 -3.46 -22.19 9.81
CA TYR A 587 -4.72 -22.84 10.15
C TYR A 587 -5.50 -23.33 8.93
N VAL A 588 -4.90 -23.25 7.75
CA VAL A 588 -5.50 -23.69 6.49
C VAL A 588 -4.50 -24.53 5.69
N LEU A 589 -5.00 -25.58 5.07
CA LEU A 589 -4.30 -26.43 4.13
C LEU A 589 -4.99 -26.28 2.76
N GLN A 590 -4.35 -25.53 1.86
CA GLN A 590 -4.83 -25.28 0.49
C GLN A 590 -3.87 -25.90 -0.53
N PRO A 591 -4.37 -26.46 -1.64
CA PRO A 591 -3.52 -27.19 -2.59
C PRO A 591 -2.66 -26.27 -3.48
N TRP A 592 -2.96 -24.96 -3.54
CA TRP A 592 -2.28 -24.00 -4.44
C TRP A 592 -1.42 -22.94 -3.73
N ALA A 593 -0.83 -23.23 -2.57
CA ALA A 593 0.04 -22.26 -1.89
C ALA A 593 1.20 -21.78 -2.78
N GLU A 594 1.47 -20.46 -2.77
CA GLU A 594 2.50 -19.81 -3.63
C GLU A 594 3.90 -20.42 -3.45
N LYS A 595 4.21 -20.85 -2.22
CA LYS A 595 5.48 -21.48 -1.89
C LYS A 595 5.42 -22.97 -2.24
N GLU A 596 6.33 -23.43 -3.10
CA GLU A 596 6.41 -24.83 -3.53
C GLU A 596 6.40 -25.85 -2.38
N GLN A 597 7.00 -25.49 -1.23
CA GLN A 597 7.06 -26.32 -0.03
C GLN A 597 5.69 -26.64 0.59
N ARG A 598 4.63 -25.95 0.16
CA ARG A 598 3.26 -26.08 0.70
C ARG A 598 2.27 -26.65 -0.32
N LYS A 599 2.72 -27.01 -1.52
CA LYS A 599 1.90 -27.73 -2.51
C LYS A 599 1.69 -29.18 -2.06
N TRP A 600 0.47 -29.67 -2.12
CA TRP A 600 0.14 -31.06 -1.80
C TRP A 600 -0.85 -31.61 -2.80
N LYS A 601 -0.97 -32.94 -2.86
CA LYS A 601 -1.91 -33.64 -3.73
C LYS A 601 -2.77 -34.62 -2.93
N LEU A 602 -4.01 -34.75 -3.36
CA LEU A 602 -4.87 -35.84 -2.91
C LEU A 602 -4.50 -37.12 -3.67
N GLU A 603 -4.18 -38.19 -2.96
CA GLU A 603 -3.84 -39.49 -3.55
C GLU A 603 -5.08 -40.37 -3.74
N ASP A 604 -5.91 -40.49 -2.70
CA ASP A 604 -7.06 -41.39 -2.69
C ASP A 604 -8.15 -40.89 -1.73
N VAL A 605 -9.40 -41.18 -2.08
CA VAL A 605 -10.55 -41.05 -1.17
C VAL A 605 -11.41 -42.28 -1.34
N LYS A 606 -11.62 -43.03 -0.26
CA LYS A 606 -12.40 -44.27 -0.29
C LYS A 606 -13.24 -44.47 0.96
N VAL A 607 -14.41 -45.08 0.77
CA VAL A 607 -15.22 -45.58 1.89
C VAL A 607 -14.60 -46.90 2.37
N VAL A 608 -14.35 -46.98 3.67
CA VAL A 608 -13.89 -48.17 4.39
C VAL A 608 -14.87 -48.47 5.52
N LYS A 609 -14.77 -49.64 6.15
CA LYS A 609 -15.49 -49.93 7.39
C LYS A 609 -14.54 -49.77 8.57
N ASP A 610 -15.00 -49.12 9.63
CA ASP A 610 -14.26 -49.07 10.90
C ASP A 610 -14.35 -50.41 11.65
N ASP A 611 -13.77 -50.47 12.85
CA ASP A 611 -13.75 -51.68 13.68
C ASP A 611 -15.16 -52.13 14.14
N SER A 612 -16.15 -51.24 14.07
CA SER A 612 -17.56 -51.53 14.39
C SER A 612 -18.37 -51.97 13.15
N GLY A 613 -17.77 -51.90 11.96
CA GLY A 613 -18.43 -52.16 10.69
C GLY A 613 -19.16 -50.96 10.10
N ALA A 614 -19.09 -49.78 10.74
CA ALA A 614 -19.71 -48.55 10.26
C ALA A 614 -18.90 -47.94 9.09
N PRO A 615 -19.57 -47.37 8.07
CA PRO A 615 -18.88 -46.76 6.94
C PRO A 615 -18.14 -45.49 7.37
N THR A 616 -16.88 -45.40 6.99
CA THR A 616 -15.94 -44.31 7.31
C THR A 616 -15.23 -43.89 6.03
N ILE A 617 -14.98 -42.59 5.83
CA ILE A 617 -14.28 -42.11 4.64
C ILE A 617 -12.80 -41.93 4.96
N ARG A 618 -11.92 -42.62 4.23
CA ARG A 618 -10.47 -42.43 4.30
C ARG A 618 -10.02 -41.47 3.19
N ILE A 619 -9.35 -40.39 3.57
CA ILE A 619 -8.71 -39.42 2.67
C ILE A 619 -7.20 -39.58 2.81
N GLN A 620 -6.51 -39.90 1.72
CA GLN A 620 -5.06 -40.08 1.66
C GLN A 620 -4.44 -38.94 0.84
N PHE A 621 -3.38 -38.34 1.39
CA PHE A 621 -2.60 -37.28 0.75
C PHE A 621 -1.22 -37.81 0.38
N ASP A 622 -0.54 -37.11 -0.53
CA ASP A 622 0.87 -37.36 -0.82
C ASP A 622 1.76 -37.13 0.41
N GLU A 623 3.04 -37.51 0.33
CA GLU A 623 3.98 -37.38 1.45
C GLU A 623 4.02 -35.93 2.00
N ASN A 624 3.98 -34.93 1.11
CA ASN A 624 4.00 -33.53 1.53
C ASN A 624 2.66 -33.10 2.17
N GLY A 625 1.52 -33.48 1.59
CA GLY A 625 0.20 -33.23 2.15
C GLY A 625 0.02 -33.90 3.51
N SER A 626 0.49 -35.13 3.66
CA SER A 626 0.49 -35.86 4.94
C SER A 626 1.34 -35.14 6.00
N ARG A 627 2.53 -34.64 5.64
CA ARG A 627 3.37 -33.83 6.54
C ARG A 627 2.70 -32.52 6.95
N LEU A 628 2.08 -31.79 6.02
CA LEU A 628 1.39 -30.54 6.30
C LEU A 628 0.13 -30.75 7.15
N LEU A 629 -0.63 -31.81 6.85
CA LEU A 629 -1.78 -32.24 7.63
C LEU A 629 -1.38 -32.62 9.04
N HIS A 630 -0.27 -33.35 9.22
CA HIS A 630 0.28 -33.66 10.53
C HIS A 630 0.58 -32.39 11.32
N GLN A 631 1.26 -31.41 10.71
CA GLN A 631 1.56 -30.13 11.35
C GLN A 631 0.29 -29.35 11.73
N LEU A 632 -0.69 -29.28 10.82
CA LEU A 632 -1.96 -28.61 11.05
C LEU A 632 -2.71 -29.27 12.22
N THR A 633 -2.84 -30.59 12.23
CA THR A 633 -3.58 -31.33 13.25
C THR A 633 -2.86 -31.39 14.60
N GLN A 634 -1.53 -31.53 14.60
CA GLN A 634 -0.70 -31.55 15.81
C GLN A 634 -0.81 -30.25 16.62
N THR A 635 -0.90 -29.11 15.94
CA THR A 635 -0.98 -27.79 16.58
C THR A 635 -2.42 -27.39 16.94
N ASN A 636 -3.42 -28.16 16.52
CA ASN A 636 -4.84 -27.84 16.64
C ASN A 636 -5.67 -28.97 17.28
N ILE A 637 -5.06 -29.79 18.15
CA ILE A 637 -5.78 -30.82 18.91
C ILE A 637 -6.90 -30.16 19.73
N ASN A 638 -8.09 -30.78 19.71
CA ASN A 638 -9.35 -30.31 20.27
C ASN A 638 -9.99 -29.11 19.57
N ASN A 639 -9.45 -28.62 18.45
CA ASN A 639 -10.16 -27.69 17.58
C ASN A 639 -11.02 -28.46 16.56
N HIS A 640 -11.97 -27.76 15.95
CA HIS A 640 -12.75 -28.31 14.85
C HIS A 640 -12.02 -28.07 13.52
N LEU A 641 -11.89 -29.13 12.72
CA LEU A 641 -11.38 -29.12 11.36
C LEU A 641 -12.55 -29.22 10.39
N ALA A 642 -12.72 -28.21 9.55
CA ALA A 642 -13.65 -28.19 8.44
C ALA A 642 -12.96 -28.70 7.18
N ILE A 643 -13.67 -29.52 6.40
CA ILE A 643 -13.27 -30.00 5.08
C ILE A 643 -14.19 -29.35 4.06
N CYS A 644 -13.61 -28.55 3.18
CA CYS A 644 -14.30 -27.80 2.16
C CYS A 644 -14.04 -28.44 0.80
N ALA A 645 -15.09 -28.71 0.05
CA ALA A 645 -15.01 -29.19 -1.34
C ALA A 645 -15.64 -28.11 -2.23
N GLY A 646 -14.82 -27.44 -3.04
CA GLY A 646 -15.25 -26.21 -3.68
C GLY A 646 -15.37 -25.11 -2.63
N ASP A 647 -16.52 -24.43 -2.63
CA ASP A 647 -16.75 -23.25 -1.80
C ASP A 647 -17.69 -23.55 -0.62
N GLU A 648 -17.90 -24.83 -0.30
CA GLU A 648 -18.83 -25.31 0.72
C GLU A 648 -18.15 -26.27 1.70
N VAL A 649 -18.48 -26.12 2.99
CA VAL A 649 -18.09 -27.06 4.04
C VAL A 649 -18.94 -28.32 3.93
N GLN A 650 -18.26 -29.45 3.69
CA GLN A 650 -18.89 -30.76 3.55
C GLN A 650 -18.91 -31.54 4.86
N TYR A 651 -17.92 -31.30 5.72
CA TYR A 651 -17.74 -32.06 6.94
C TYR A 651 -16.94 -31.26 7.99
N ILE A 652 -17.33 -31.37 9.26
CA ILE A 652 -16.64 -30.75 10.39
C ILE A 652 -16.43 -31.81 11.47
N SER A 653 -15.21 -31.91 12.02
CA SER A 653 -14.93 -32.82 13.14
C SER A 653 -13.90 -32.26 14.11
N VAL A 654 -13.92 -32.75 15.35
CA VAL A 654 -12.90 -32.40 16.35
C VAL A 654 -11.63 -33.21 16.12
N ILE A 655 -10.49 -32.52 16.08
CA ILE A 655 -9.17 -33.17 15.98
C ILE A 655 -8.84 -33.84 17.32
N LYS A 656 -8.89 -35.17 17.38
CA LYS A 656 -8.58 -35.94 18.60
C LYS A 656 -7.09 -36.29 18.74
N SER A 657 -6.39 -36.41 17.61
CA SER A 657 -4.97 -36.76 17.55
C SER A 657 -4.35 -36.21 16.25
N PRO A 658 -3.01 -36.04 16.20
CA PRO A 658 -2.33 -35.71 14.95
C PRO A 658 -2.60 -36.77 13.88
N ALA A 659 -2.81 -36.33 12.64
CA ALA A 659 -3.05 -37.20 11.48
C ALA A 659 -1.72 -37.42 10.73
N GLU A 660 -1.24 -38.67 10.67
CA GLU A 660 0.06 -38.98 10.04
C GLU A 660 -0.06 -39.41 8.58
N ASN A 661 -1.05 -40.25 8.23
CA ASN A 661 -1.17 -40.89 6.92
C ASN A 661 -2.51 -40.57 6.23
N GLY A 662 -3.07 -39.40 6.52
CA GLY A 662 -4.38 -38.96 6.02
C GLY A 662 -5.46 -38.85 7.09
N LEU A 663 -6.70 -38.63 6.66
CA LEU A 663 -7.86 -38.45 7.54
C LEU A 663 -8.81 -39.64 7.48
N LEU A 664 -9.41 -39.96 8.62
CA LEU A 664 -10.54 -40.87 8.73
C LEU A 664 -11.76 -40.06 9.21
N LEU A 665 -12.73 -39.87 8.32
CA LEU A 665 -13.98 -39.17 8.63
C LEU A 665 -14.97 -40.20 9.15
N SER A 666 -15.20 -40.20 10.46
CA SER A 666 -16.14 -41.08 11.15
C SER A 666 -17.42 -40.32 11.47
N GLY A 667 -18.58 -40.95 11.35
CA GLY A 667 -19.87 -40.35 11.65
C GLY A 667 -20.99 -41.36 11.44
N ASP A 668 -22.23 -40.96 11.70
CA ASP A 668 -23.41 -41.80 11.51
C ASP A 668 -23.82 -41.87 10.02
N PHE A 669 -22.84 -42.08 9.14
CA PHE A 669 -23.07 -42.19 7.72
C PHE A 669 -23.80 -43.49 7.40
N THR A 670 -24.76 -43.42 6.50
CA THR A 670 -25.14 -44.58 5.70
C THR A 670 -24.09 -44.81 4.61
N GLU A 671 -23.94 -46.06 4.14
CA GLU A 671 -22.99 -46.39 3.06
C GLU A 671 -23.23 -45.55 1.79
N PRO A 672 -24.47 -45.24 1.36
CA PRO A 672 -24.73 -44.29 0.26
C PRO A 672 -24.25 -42.87 0.53
N GLN A 673 -24.47 -42.33 1.73
CA GLN A 673 -23.99 -40.99 2.11
C GLN A 673 -22.46 -40.92 2.10
N ALA A 674 -21.79 -41.93 2.67
CA ALA A 674 -20.34 -42.02 2.68
C ALA A 674 -19.77 -42.07 1.24
N ASN A 675 -20.40 -42.84 0.36
CA ASN A 675 -19.97 -42.92 -1.05
C ASN A 675 -20.17 -41.61 -1.80
N LYS A 676 -21.31 -40.93 -1.61
CA LYS A 676 -21.58 -39.62 -2.22
C LYS A 676 -20.53 -38.58 -1.80
N LEU A 677 -20.25 -38.49 -0.49
CA LEU A 677 -19.24 -37.57 0.03
C LEU A 677 -17.83 -37.93 -0.45
N ALA A 678 -17.47 -39.21 -0.47
CA ALA A 678 -16.18 -39.67 -1.01
C ALA A 678 -16.00 -39.33 -2.49
N GLU A 679 -17.06 -39.46 -3.31
CA GLU A 679 -17.03 -39.10 -4.73
C GLU A 679 -16.84 -37.59 -4.93
N GLN A 680 -17.56 -36.77 -4.16
CA GLN A 680 -17.44 -35.31 -4.21
C GLN A 680 -16.05 -34.81 -3.79
N LEU A 681 -15.48 -35.40 -2.73
CA LEU A 681 -14.11 -35.08 -2.30
C LEU A 681 -13.07 -35.49 -3.36
N ARG A 682 -13.31 -36.62 -4.05
CA ARG A 682 -12.43 -37.08 -5.13
C ARG A 682 -12.50 -36.16 -6.35
N SER A 683 -13.68 -35.69 -6.74
CA SER A 683 -13.83 -34.78 -7.88
C SER A 683 -13.18 -33.43 -7.64
N GLU A 684 -13.34 -32.85 -6.45
CA GLU A 684 -12.73 -31.55 -6.10
C GLU A 684 -11.24 -31.66 -5.76
N GLY A 685 -10.81 -32.84 -5.29
CA GLY A 685 -9.42 -33.12 -4.95
C GLY A 685 -8.53 -33.46 -6.15
N ALA A 686 -9.11 -33.87 -7.28
CA ALA A 686 -8.37 -34.19 -8.48
C ALA A 686 -7.69 -32.93 -9.05
N SER A 687 -6.37 -32.97 -9.21
CA SER A 687 -5.63 -31.91 -9.89
C SER A 687 -6.04 -31.85 -11.36
N ASP A 688 -6.48 -30.70 -11.87
CA ASP A 688 -6.75 -30.53 -13.30
C ASP A 688 -5.44 -30.78 -14.09
N PRO A 689 -5.39 -31.79 -14.98
CA PRO A 689 -4.20 -32.10 -15.76
C PRO A 689 -3.67 -30.91 -16.57
N ARG A 690 -4.53 -29.95 -16.90
CA ARG A 690 -4.15 -28.72 -17.61
C ARG A 690 -3.28 -27.80 -16.74
N MET A 691 -3.45 -27.81 -15.43
CA MET A 691 -2.61 -27.05 -14.49
C MET A 691 -1.19 -27.63 -14.40
N GLU A 692 -1.03 -28.95 -14.42
CA GLU A 692 0.29 -29.58 -14.45
C GLU A 692 1.03 -29.26 -15.74
N MET A 693 0.34 -29.33 -16.90
CA MET A 693 0.92 -28.91 -18.18
C MET A 693 1.33 -27.43 -18.19
N TYR A 694 0.49 -26.54 -17.63
CA TYR A 694 0.78 -25.11 -17.59
C TYR A 694 2.00 -24.80 -16.71
N MET A 695 2.04 -25.34 -15.49
CA MET A 695 3.18 -25.20 -14.56
C MET A 695 4.49 -25.74 -15.17
N GLN A 696 4.45 -26.88 -15.86
CA GLN A 696 5.62 -27.43 -16.55
C GLN A 696 6.13 -26.54 -17.69
N SER A 697 5.25 -25.80 -18.37
CA SER A 697 5.66 -24.88 -19.44
C SER A 697 6.27 -23.56 -18.93
N MET A 698 5.95 -23.15 -17.70
CA MET A 698 6.49 -21.94 -17.05
C MET A 698 7.85 -22.17 -16.38
N GLY A 699 8.15 -23.39 -15.90
CA GLY A 699 9.43 -23.72 -15.24
C GLY A 699 10.64 -23.91 -16.17
N GLY A 700 10.46 -23.75 -17.48
CA GLY A 700 11.51 -23.90 -18.50
C GLY A 700 12.15 -22.60 -19.01
N ARG A 701 11.93 -21.47 -18.32
CA ARG A 701 12.51 -20.15 -18.69
C ARG A 701 13.37 -19.56 -17.59
#